data_AF-A0A383VF95-F1
#
_entry.id   AF-A0A383VF95-F1
#
_cell.length_a   1.000
_cell.length_b   1.000
_cell.length_c   1.000
_cell.angle_alpha   90.00
_cell.angle_beta   90.00
_cell.angle_gamma   90.00
#
_symmetry.space_group_name_H-M   'P 1'
#
loop_
_entity.id
_entity.type
_entity.pdbx_description
1 polymer ?
#
loop_
_entity_poly.entity_id
_entity_poly.type
_entity_poly.pdbx_seq_one_letter_code
_entity_poly.pdbx_strand_id
1 'polypeptide(L)'
;MLSMGHILIPQSDLRYSQQTDLGVTHFRAGMSHEGDQLIPNLYRYIQPWESEFIDSERVWSEYALKKEEARSQNRRLTLEDLEDSWDRGVPRINTLFQKDRHTLSYDRGWRVRQEFKQFTMLRQNPFWWTHQRHDGKLWNLNNYRTDVIQALGGVEGILEHTLFKGTYFPTWEGLFWEKASGFEESMKFKKLTNAQRSGLNQIPNRRFTLWWSPTINRANVYVGFQVQLDLTGIFMHGKIPTLKISLIQIFRAHLWQKVHESVVMDLCQVFDQELDALEIETVQKETIHPRKSYKMNSSCADILLFAAYRWAMSKPSLMADSHDQFDQKPGNKYWLDVQLRWGDYDSHDIERYVRAKFLDYTTDNMSIYPSPYGCMIGVDLAYNLHSAFGNWFPGVKPLVIQALAKIMKSNPALYVLRERIRKGLQLYSSEPTEPYLSSQNYGELFSNQIIWFVDDTNVYRVTIHKTFEGNLTTKPINGGIFIFNPRTGQLFLKIIHTSVWAGQKRLSQLAKWKTAEEVAALVRSLPVEEQPKRIIVTRKGMLDPLEVHLLDFPNIVITGSELQLPFQAAIKLEKFGDLILKATEPQMVLFNIYDDWLKTISSYTAFSRLILILRALHVNPDKARSLLRPDKSILTQPHHVWPSLTDEQWIKVEIALKDLILADYAKKNNVNPNALTQSEIRDIILGAEITPPSQQRQQIAEIEKQAREGGNMTAVTTKSVNVHGDELIVTTTSPYEQAAFGSKTDWRIRAISAANLHLRVNHIYVNSDEVAEAGFTYVMPKNLLKKFICIADLRTQIAGYMYGVSPPDNPQVKEVRCIVMAPQWGNHQQVNLPSALPDHELLRDLEPLGWLHTQPNESPQMSPLDVTAHAKMLEAHKSWDGERCVTVTCSFTPGSCSLTAYKLTPPGYEWGRQNRDNSANPKDYSPTFYEKVQLLLSDRFMGFYLVPDTGSWNYNFMGVKHSPSMRYGLRLANPREFYADVHRPAHFLEFATLEDADPGVDVENHFT
;
A
#
# COMPACT_ATOMS: atom_id res chain seq x y z
N MET A 1 27.29 23.44 10.67
CA MET A 1 27.50 24.89 10.45
C MET A 1 28.95 25.13 10.06
N LEU A 2 29.28 26.23 9.39
CA LEU A 2 30.67 26.65 9.15
C LEU A 2 31.00 27.79 10.12
N SER A 3 32.14 27.71 10.80
CA SER A 3 32.55 28.67 11.83
C SER A 3 33.48 29.75 11.27
N MET A 4 33.19 31.01 11.60
CA MET A 4 34.08 32.16 11.43
C MET A 4 34.10 33.05 12.70
N GLY A 5 33.36 32.67 13.75
CA GLY A 5 33.20 33.46 14.98
C GLY A 5 34.16 33.09 16.12
N HIS A 6 34.75 31.90 16.08
CA HIS A 6 35.72 31.41 17.06
C HIS A 6 37.12 31.94 16.72
N ILE A 7 37.30 33.25 16.79
CA ILE A 7 38.57 33.95 16.54
C ILE A 7 38.92 34.89 17.69
N LEU A 8 40.22 35.06 17.91
CA LEU A 8 40.75 36.17 18.70
C LEU A 8 40.73 37.43 17.82
N ILE A 9 39.94 38.41 18.22
CA ILE A 9 39.81 39.69 17.53
C ILE A 9 40.97 40.58 18.01
N PRO A 10 41.86 41.03 17.12
CA PRO A 10 42.93 41.95 17.50
C PRO A 10 42.34 43.26 18.02
N GLN A 11 42.83 43.71 19.16
CA GLN A 11 42.49 44.98 19.80
C GLN A 11 43.76 45.82 19.82
N SER A 12 43.83 46.83 18.96
CA SER A 12 44.83 47.89 19.08
C SER A 12 44.38 48.89 20.14
N ASP A 13 45.35 49.52 20.79
CA ASP A 13 45.12 50.51 21.83
C ASP A 13 44.28 51.66 21.24
N LEU A 14 43.00 51.75 21.62
CA LEU A 14 41.98 52.64 21.01
C LEU A 14 42.35 54.14 21.10
N ARG A 15 43.42 54.49 21.83
CA ARG A 15 43.95 55.85 21.99
C ARG A 15 44.97 56.27 20.93
N TYR A 16 45.69 55.33 20.30
CA TYR A 16 46.81 55.62 19.38
C TYR A 16 46.57 55.14 17.93
N SER A 17 45.48 54.41 17.67
CA SER A 17 45.22 53.74 16.38
C SER A 17 44.91 54.66 15.20
N GLN A 18 44.81 55.99 15.40
CA GLN A 18 44.62 56.94 14.29
C GLN A 18 45.95 57.49 13.72
N GLN A 19 47.10 57.27 14.36
CA GLN A 19 48.31 58.04 14.01
C GLN A 19 49.59 57.24 13.70
N THR A 20 49.66 55.92 13.95
CA THR A 20 50.81 55.10 13.53
C THR A 20 50.41 53.64 13.30
N ASP A 21 50.93 53.02 12.22
CA ASP A 21 50.91 51.57 11.93
C ASP A 21 51.81 50.76 12.89
N LEU A 22 51.72 51.02 14.20
CA LEU A 22 52.36 50.17 15.20
C LEU A 22 51.41 48.99 15.48
N GLY A 23 51.94 47.77 15.40
CA GLY A 23 51.19 46.50 15.37
C GLY A 23 50.28 46.19 16.57
N VAL A 24 49.54 45.09 16.45
CA VAL A 24 48.52 44.65 17.43
C VAL A 24 49.15 44.23 18.77
N THR A 25 48.68 44.81 19.88
CA THR A 25 49.17 44.53 21.24
C THR A 25 48.25 43.65 22.10
N HIS A 26 46.93 43.60 21.83
CA HIS A 26 45.96 42.83 22.62
C HIS A 26 44.98 42.04 21.73
N PHE A 27 44.31 41.03 22.31
CA PHE A 27 43.30 40.21 21.64
C PHE A 27 42.05 40.02 22.52
N ARG A 28 40.86 40.05 21.93
CA ARG A 28 39.57 39.75 22.57
C ARG A 28 38.98 38.45 22.01
N ALA A 29 38.45 37.59 22.88
CA ALA A 29 37.75 36.37 22.42
C ALA A 29 36.44 36.70 21.69
N GLY A 30 36.21 36.09 20.53
CA GLY A 30 34.99 36.25 19.72
C GLY A 30 33.79 35.44 20.25
N MET A 31 33.97 34.15 20.54
CA MET A 31 32.96 33.24 21.12
C MET A 31 33.60 32.37 22.22
N SER A 32 32.79 31.78 23.11
CA SER A 32 33.27 30.93 24.20
C SER A 32 33.71 29.54 23.71
N HIS A 33 34.69 28.95 24.40
CA HIS A 33 35.16 27.58 24.19
C HIS A 33 35.11 26.81 25.51
N GLU A 34 34.78 25.52 25.46
CA GLU A 34 35.01 24.61 26.59
C GLU A 34 36.46 24.09 26.49
N GLY A 35 37.32 24.46 27.45
CA GLY A 35 38.75 24.12 27.42
C GLY A 35 39.57 24.81 26.31
N ASP A 36 40.72 24.23 25.96
CA ASP A 36 41.66 24.74 24.92
C ASP A 36 41.28 24.30 23.47
N GLN A 37 40.06 23.80 23.27
CA GLN A 37 39.62 23.21 22.01
C GLN A 37 39.31 24.30 20.96
N LEU A 38 40.09 24.35 19.88
CA LEU A 38 39.94 25.35 18.80
C LEU A 38 39.10 24.81 17.64
N ILE A 39 38.02 25.52 17.30
CA ILE A 39 37.22 25.22 16.11
C ILE A 39 37.89 25.81 14.86
N PRO A 40 38.15 25.03 13.81
CA PRO A 40 38.71 25.54 12.57
C PRO A 40 37.90 26.69 11.97
N ASN A 41 38.61 27.73 11.53
CA ASN A 41 38.02 28.91 10.90
C ASN A 41 37.98 28.75 9.38
N LEU A 42 36.81 28.99 8.78
CA LEU A 42 36.58 28.95 7.33
C LEU A 42 37.61 29.73 6.51
N TYR A 43 38.07 30.88 7.01
CA TYR A 43 39.02 31.75 6.29
C TYR A 43 40.32 31.03 5.89
N ARG A 44 40.79 30.06 6.71
CA ARG A 44 42.02 29.31 6.43
C ARG A 44 41.88 28.31 5.28
N TYR A 45 40.66 27.99 4.86
CA TYR A 45 40.37 26.97 3.85
C TYR A 45 39.97 27.57 2.50
N ILE A 46 40.03 28.90 2.39
CA ILE A 46 39.82 29.62 1.13
C ILE A 46 41.16 30.24 0.75
N GLN A 47 41.66 29.87 -0.43
CA GLN A 47 42.91 30.42 -0.93
C GLN A 47 42.72 31.91 -1.25
N PRO A 48 43.67 32.78 -0.85
CA PRO A 48 43.62 34.19 -1.23
C PRO A 48 43.68 34.36 -2.76
N TRP A 49 42.98 35.38 -3.27
CA TRP A 49 42.94 35.68 -4.70
C TRP A 49 44.32 35.90 -5.31
N GLU A 50 45.21 36.58 -4.60
CA GLU A 50 46.59 36.81 -5.06
C GLU A 50 47.30 35.50 -5.37
N SER A 51 47.21 34.54 -4.44
CA SER A 51 47.83 33.22 -4.63
C SER A 51 47.17 32.43 -5.75
N GLU A 52 45.85 32.55 -5.95
CA GLU A 52 45.12 31.92 -7.07
C GLU A 52 45.55 32.50 -8.43
N PHE A 53 45.76 33.82 -8.53
CA PHE A 53 46.19 34.46 -9.77
C PHE A 53 47.62 34.11 -10.14
N ILE A 54 48.54 34.13 -9.17
CA ILE A 54 49.93 33.71 -9.37
C ILE A 54 49.99 32.23 -9.80
N ASP A 55 49.25 31.35 -9.13
CA ASP A 55 49.22 29.92 -9.48
C ASP A 55 48.56 29.69 -10.85
N SER A 56 47.55 30.48 -11.20
CA SER A 56 46.89 30.42 -12.51
C SER A 56 47.83 30.78 -13.65
N GLU A 57 48.61 31.86 -13.53
CA GLU A 57 49.59 32.26 -14.54
C GLU A 57 50.61 31.14 -14.77
N ARG A 58 51.12 30.55 -13.68
CA ARG A 58 52.05 29.41 -13.72
C ARG A 58 51.43 28.19 -14.41
N VAL A 59 50.27 27.73 -13.95
CA VAL A 59 49.60 26.52 -14.45
C VAL A 59 49.22 26.64 -15.93
N TRP A 60 48.70 27.79 -16.35
CA TRP A 60 48.34 27.99 -17.76
C TRP A 60 49.57 28.12 -18.67
N SER A 61 50.68 28.65 -18.16
CA SER A 61 51.97 28.67 -18.88
C SER A 61 52.54 27.26 -19.03
N GLU A 62 52.55 26.46 -17.95
CA GLU A 62 52.96 25.05 -17.97
C GLU A 62 52.08 24.23 -18.92
N TYR A 63 50.77 24.43 -18.93
CA TYR A 63 49.86 23.80 -19.88
C TYR A 63 50.20 24.14 -21.33
N ALA A 64 50.51 25.40 -21.63
CA ALA A 64 50.88 25.83 -22.98
C ALA A 64 52.16 25.12 -23.47
N LEU A 65 53.17 25.01 -22.60
CA LEU A 65 54.41 24.27 -22.87
C LEU A 65 54.14 22.78 -23.08
N LYS A 66 53.44 22.11 -22.14
CA LYS A 66 53.08 20.69 -22.24
C LYS A 66 52.27 20.39 -23.51
N LYS A 67 51.40 21.31 -23.93
CA LYS A 67 50.64 21.20 -25.18
C LYS A 67 51.53 21.31 -26.42
N GLU A 68 52.52 22.19 -26.41
CA GLU A 68 53.48 22.32 -27.50
C GLU A 68 54.42 21.11 -27.59
N GLU A 69 54.90 20.59 -26.46
CA GLU A 69 55.67 19.34 -26.38
C GLU A 69 54.87 18.13 -26.88
N ALA A 70 53.59 18.02 -26.49
CA ALA A 70 52.73 16.97 -27.00
C ALA A 70 52.59 17.06 -28.53
N ARG A 71 52.41 18.28 -29.05
CA ARG A 71 52.31 18.54 -30.50
C ARG A 71 53.62 18.21 -31.22
N SER A 72 54.79 18.55 -30.66
CA SER A 72 56.09 18.24 -31.28
C SER A 72 56.38 16.73 -31.31
N GLN A 73 55.86 15.99 -30.34
CA GLN A 73 55.92 14.53 -30.26
C GLN A 73 54.78 13.82 -31.02
N ASN A 74 53.92 14.56 -31.75
CA ASN A 74 52.72 14.05 -32.43
C ASN A 74 51.78 13.25 -31.50
N ARG A 75 51.79 13.54 -30.20
CA ARG A 75 50.89 12.95 -29.21
C ARG A 75 49.79 13.93 -28.81
N ARG A 76 48.65 13.39 -28.38
CA ARG A 76 47.58 14.20 -27.78
C ARG A 76 47.84 14.32 -26.28
N LEU A 77 47.72 15.53 -25.74
CA LEU A 77 47.78 15.76 -24.30
C LEU A 77 46.62 15.04 -23.62
N THR A 78 46.94 14.20 -22.64
CA THR A 78 45.99 13.37 -21.89
C THR A 78 45.71 13.96 -20.51
N LEU A 79 44.79 13.34 -19.77
CA LEU A 79 44.48 13.68 -18.39
C LEU A 79 45.72 13.55 -17.48
N GLU A 80 46.47 12.46 -17.67
CA GLU A 80 47.61 12.07 -16.82
C GLU A 80 48.73 13.13 -16.87
N ASP A 81 48.89 13.82 -17.99
CA ASP A 81 49.88 14.89 -18.15
C ASP A 81 49.60 16.14 -17.29
N LEU A 82 48.38 16.28 -16.76
CA LEU A 82 47.88 17.47 -16.04
C LEU A 82 47.27 17.16 -14.67
N GLU A 83 47.51 15.96 -14.13
CA GLU A 83 46.97 15.54 -12.83
C GLU A 83 47.48 16.41 -11.67
N ASP A 84 48.75 16.83 -11.75
CA ASP A 84 49.44 17.73 -10.81
C ASP A 84 48.76 19.11 -10.64
N SER A 85 48.05 19.54 -11.67
CA SER A 85 47.47 20.88 -11.80
C SER A 85 45.94 20.85 -11.90
N TRP A 86 45.32 19.68 -11.79
CA TRP A 86 43.91 19.42 -12.15
C TRP A 86 42.88 20.40 -11.58
N ASP A 87 43.00 20.73 -10.30
CA ASP A 87 42.08 21.63 -9.59
C ASP A 87 42.62 23.06 -9.44
N ARG A 88 43.62 23.46 -10.23
CA ARG A 88 44.28 24.77 -10.19
C ARG A 88 43.96 25.64 -11.40
N GLY A 89 44.23 26.93 -11.27
CA GLY A 89 44.07 27.95 -12.30
C GLY A 89 42.67 28.57 -12.38
N VAL A 90 42.59 29.76 -12.98
CA VAL A 90 41.34 30.48 -13.23
C VAL A 90 41.30 30.88 -14.71
N PRO A 91 40.50 30.20 -15.56
CA PRO A 91 39.61 29.09 -15.23
C PRO A 91 40.37 27.81 -14.83
N ARG A 92 39.71 26.90 -14.10
CA ARG A 92 40.31 25.63 -13.66
C ARG A 92 40.71 24.76 -14.84
N ILE A 93 41.90 24.15 -14.80
CA ILE A 93 42.42 23.38 -15.94
C ILE A 93 41.53 22.16 -16.28
N ASN A 94 40.89 21.55 -15.27
CA ASN A 94 39.95 20.44 -15.45
C ASN A 94 38.75 20.77 -16.36
N THR A 95 38.42 22.06 -16.56
CA THR A 95 37.36 22.50 -17.49
C THR A 95 37.64 22.09 -18.94
N LEU A 96 38.90 21.88 -19.31
CA LEU A 96 39.32 21.43 -20.64
C LEU A 96 38.84 20.01 -20.98
N PHE A 97 38.50 19.20 -19.98
CA PHE A 97 38.15 17.78 -20.12
C PHE A 97 36.70 17.48 -19.74
N GLN A 98 35.87 18.52 -19.58
CA GLN A 98 34.44 18.34 -19.33
C GLN A 98 33.72 17.77 -20.56
N LYS A 99 32.73 16.90 -20.32
CA LYS A 99 31.91 16.28 -21.38
C LYS A 99 31.23 17.33 -22.26
N ASP A 100 30.74 18.42 -21.66
CA ASP A 100 29.93 19.44 -22.33
C ASP A 100 30.76 20.58 -22.95
N ARG A 101 32.10 20.49 -22.94
CA ARG A 101 32.99 21.57 -23.39
C ARG A 101 32.64 22.11 -24.78
N HIS A 102 32.29 21.22 -25.71
CA HIS A 102 31.94 21.61 -27.08
C HIS A 102 30.67 22.48 -27.12
N THR A 103 29.66 22.15 -26.31
CA THR A 103 28.43 22.93 -26.20
C THR A 103 28.66 24.27 -25.48
N LEU A 104 29.48 24.27 -24.42
CA LEU A 104 29.78 25.47 -23.64
C LEU A 104 30.51 26.54 -24.46
N SER A 105 31.21 26.16 -25.55
CA SER A 105 31.86 27.12 -26.44
C SER A 105 30.90 28.13 -27.11
N TYR A 106 29.59 27.80 -27.18
CA TYR A 106 28.52 28.64 -27.70
C TYR A 106 27.81 29.48 -26.62
N ASP A 107 28.02 29.18 -25.33
CA ASP A 107 27.36 29.87 -24.21
C ASP A 107 28.05 31.21 -23.89
N ARG A 108 27.88 32.21 -24.76
CA ARG A 108 28.52 33.55 -24.66
C ARG A 108 27.69 34.51 -23.82
N GLY A 109 28.32 35.42 -23.08
CA GLY A 109 27.62 36.40 -22.23
C GLY A 109 27.01 35.82 -20.94
N TRP A 110 27.47 34.63 -20.53
CA TRP A 110 26.92 33.90 -19.39
C TRP A 110 27.08 34.64 -18.04
N ARG A 111 28.16 35.43 -17.84
CA ARG A 111 28.38 36.21 -16.60
C ARG A 111 27.29 37.26 -16.39
N VAL A 112 27.06 38.11 -17.41
CA VAL A 112 26.01 39.13 -17.37
C VAL A 112 24.63 38.48 -17.23
N ARG A 113 24.38 37.36 -17.92
CA ARG A 113 23.13 36.60 -17.73
C ARG A 113 22.94 36.13 -16.30
N GLN A 114 23.99 35.68 -15.60
CA GLN A 114 23.88 35.25 -14.20
C GLN A 114 23.61 36.42 -13.26
N GLU A 115 24.28 37.56 -13.45
CA GLU A 115 24.04 38.78 -12.68
C GLU A 115 22.60 39.28 -12.87
N PHE A 116 22.10 39.28 -14.11
CA PHE A 116 20.75 39.76 -14.43
C PHE A 116 19.63 38.84 -13.91
N LYS A 117 19.94 37.63 -13.42
CA LYS A 117 18.95 36.79 -12.75
C LYS A 117 18.34 37.45 -11.52
N GLN A 118 19.03 38.41 -10.88
CA GLN A 118 18.46 39.15 -9.75
C GLN A 118 17.16 39.90 -10.11
N PHE A 119 16.98 40.28 -11.37
CA PHE A 119 15.79 41.00 -11.84
C PHE A 119 14.66 40.06 -12.31
N THR A 120 14.96 38.78 -12.55
CA THR A 120 14.00 37.80 -13.08
C THR A 120 13.64 36.69 -12.09
N MET A 121 14.48 36.46 -11.08
CA MET A 121 14.32 35.41 -10.08
C MET A 121 14.27 36.02 -8.67
N LEU A 122 13.20 35.72 -7.93
CA LEU A 122 13.03 36.19 -6.55
C LEU A 122 14.07 35.61 -5.59
N ARG A 123 14.57 34.39 -5.86
CA ARG A 123 15.58 33.73 -5.02
C ARG A 123 16.97 34.22 -5.40
N GLN A 124 17.62 34.94 -4.49
CA GLN A 124 18.98 35.44 -4.67
C GLN A 124 20.00 34.28 -4.79
N ASN A 125 20.87 34.35 -5.81
CA ASN A 125 22.03 33.48 -5.93
C ASN A 125 23.26 34.17 -5.32
N PRO A 126 23.84 33.65 -4.22
CA PRO A 126 25.04 34.26 -3.61
C PRO A 126 26.31 34.08 -4.45
N PHE A 127 26.31 33.14 -5.41
CA PHE A 127 27.45 32.87 -6.30
C PHE A 127 27.17 33.35 -7.73
N TRP A 128 26.61 34.57 -7.87
CA TRP A 128 26.25 35.16 -9.17
C TRP A 128 27.45 35.45 -10.07
N TRP A 129 28.64 35.65 -9.48
CA TRP A 129 29.86 36.07 -10.15
C TRP A 129 30.67 34.93 -10.81
N THR A 130 30.36 33.66 -10.51
CA THR A 130 31.06 32.48 -11.05
C THR A 130 30.10 31.43 -11.61
N HIS A 131 30.59 30.58 -12.50
CA HIS A 131 29.84 29.44 -13.02
C HIS A 131 30.72 28.20 -13.13
N GLN A 132 30.38 27.12 -12.40
CA GLN A 132 31.21 25.92 -12.29
C GLN A 132 31.52 25.23 -13.62
N ARG A 133 30.66 25.38 -14.65
CA ARG A 133 30.94 24.83 -15.99
C ARG A 133 31.98 25.63 -16.78
N HIS A 134 32.12 26.93 -16.51
CA HIS A 134 33.04 27.82 -17.22
C HIS A 134 34.33 28.07 -16.43
N ASP A 135 34.19 28.39 -15.15
CA ASP A 135 35.32 28.71 -14.27
C ASP A 135 35.90 27.46 -13.58
N GLY A 136 35.12 26.37 -13.49
CA GLY A 136 35.40 25.26 -12.58
C GLY A 136 34.98 25.58 -11.14
N LYS A 137 35.25 24.65 -10.21
CA LYS A 137 34.99 24.86 -8.79
C LYS A 137 36.16 25.61 -8.15
N LEU A 138 35.94 26.85 -7.73
CA LEU A 138 37.00 27.75 -7.26
C LEU A 138 37.41 27.56 -5.79
N TRP A 139 36.69 26.73 -5.03
CA TRP A 139 37.05 26.43 -3.63
C TRP A 139 36.73 24.98 -3.27
N ASN A 140 37.50 24.42 -2.33
CA ASN A 140 37.29 23.09 -1.80
C ASN A 140 37.33 23.11 -0.26
N LEU A 141 36.20 22.76 0.36
CA LEU A 141 36.04 22.78 1.83
C LEU A 141 36.00 21.36 2.43
N ASN A 142 36.50 20.36 1.71
CA ASN A 142 36.54 18.99 2.23
C ASN A 142 37.43 18.88 3.48
N ASN A 143 38.61 19.52 3.46
CA ASN A 143 39.53 19.53 4.60
C ASN A 143 38.91 20.20 5.84
N TYR A 144 38.10 21.26 5.65
CA TYR A 144 37.38 21.90 6.75
C TYR A 144 36.52 20.90 7.53
N ARG A 145 35.84 19.98 6.83
CA ARG A 145 35.03 18.95 7.46
C ARG A 145 35.89 18.00 8.30
N THR A 146 36.98 17.50 7.73
CA THR A 146 37.90 16.58 8.39
C THR A 146 38.47 17.22 9.65
N ASP A 147 38.93 18.46 9.55
CA ASP A 147 39.59 19.15 10.66
C ASP A 147 38.61 19.54 11.75
N VAL A 148 37.35 19.86 11.42
CA VAL A 148 36.30 20.08 12.43
C VAL A 148 35.99 18.78 13.18
N ILE A 149 35.95 17.64 12.49
CA ILE A 149 35.74 16.33 13.14
C ILE A 149 36.88 16.05 14.11
N GLN A 150 38.13 16.25 13.68
CA GLN A 150 39.30 16.06 14.55
C GLN A 150 39.30 17.04 15.72
N ALA A 151 39.01 18.32 15.47
CA ALA A 151 38.92 19.34 16.49
C ALA A 151 37.90 18.99 17.56
N LEU A 152 36.79 18.31 17.21
CA LEU A 152 35.74 17.85 18.13
C LEU A 152 36.04 16.50 18.83
N GLY A 153 37.27 15.98 18.75
CA GLY A 153 37.66 14.72 19.38
C GLY A 153 37.40 13.48 18.51
N GLY A 154 37.37 13.66 17.19
CA GLY A 154 37.11 12.58 16.24
C GLY A 154 35.64 12.17 16.18
N VAL A 155 35.34 11.15 15.37
CA VAL A 155 33.96 10.67 15.18
C VAL A 155 33.41 10.05 16.47
N GLU A 156 34.23 9.27 17.18
CA GLU A 156 33.82 8.62 18.43
C GLU A 156 33.48 9.63 19.52
N GLY A 157 34.34 10.65 19.73
CA GLY A 157 34.08 11.73 20.67
C GLY A 157 32.77 12.46 20.37
N ILE A 158 32.48 12.73 19.09
CA ILE A 158 31.20 13.30 18.66
C ILE A 158 30.03 12.36 18.98
N LEU A 159 30.17 11.05 18.76
CA LEU A 159 29.08 10.09 18.93
C LEU A 159 28.72 9.84 20.41
N GLU A 160 29.63 10.07 21.36
CA GLU A 160 29.32 10.01 22.81
C GLU A 160 28.22 11.00 23.22
N HIS A 161 28.14 12.13 22.54
CA HIS A 161 27.11 13.16 22.74
C HIS A 161 25.73 12.79 22.16
N THR A 162 25.63 11.64 21.50
CA THR A 162 24.48 11.25 20.68
C THR A 162 23.83 9.95 21.16
N LEU A 163 22.65 9.66 20.63
CA LEU A 163 21.97 8.39 20.85
C LEU A 163 22.51 7.23 19.98
N PHE A 164 23.73 7.35 19.44
CA PHE A 164 24.36 6.32 18.60
C PHE A 164 24.42 4.97 19.30
N LYS A 165 24.96 4.91 20.52
CA LYS A 165 25.04 3.67 21.29
C LYS A 165 23.68 3.04 21.54
N GLY A 166 22.62 3.86 21.67
CA GLY A 166 21.22 3.41 21.77
C GLY A 166 20.71 2.60 20.56
N THR A 167 21.29 2.81 19.38
CA THR A 167 20.96 2.04 18.17
C THR A 167 21.57 0.63 18.17
N TYR A 168 22.59 0.39 19.00
CA TYR A 168 23.35 -0.87 19.04
C TYR A 168 23.90 -1.30 17.67
N PHE A 169 24.32 -0.33 16.84
CA PHE A 169 25.14 -0.65 15.67
C PHE A 169 26.57 -1.03 16.13
N PRO A 170 27.19 -2.04 15.52
CA PRO A 170 28.54 -2.47 15.88
C PRO A 170 29.61 -1.43 15.50
N THR A 171 29.37 -0.67 14.43
CA THR A 171 30.23 0.41 13.94
C THR A 171 29.39 1.55 13.37
N TRP A 172 29.97 2.75 13.32
CA TRP A 172 29.36 3.90 12.66
C TRP A 172 29.60 3.91 11.15
N GLU A 173 30.54 3.09 10.66
CA GLU A 173 30.86 2.94 9.25
C GLU A 173 29.71 2.29 8.47
N GLY A 174 29.46 2.74 7.23
CA GLY A 174 28.38 2.21 6.39
C GLY A 174 26.96 2.68 6.78
N LEU A 175 26.82 3.43 7.87
CA LEU A 175 25.54 4.02 8.24
C LEU A 175 25.22 5.24 7.37
N PHE A 176 23.96 5.33 6.95
CA PHE A 176 23.47 6.50 6.23
C PHE A 176 22.14 6.97 6.80
N TRP A 177 21.99 8.29 6.81
CA TRP A 177 20.73 8.94 7.10
C TRP A 177 19.83 8.84 5.87
N GLU A 178 18.57 8.46 6.06
CA GLU A 178 17.57 8.63 5.02
C GLU A 178 17.57 10.11 4.60
N LYS A 179 17.80 10.35 3.31
CA LYS A 179 17.56 11.69 2.75
C LYS A 179 16.08 11.98 3.02
N ALA A 180 15.79 13.14 3.62
CA ALA A 180 14.49 13.53 4.16
C ALA A 180 13.39 13.75 3.09
N SER A 181 13.26 12.79 2.18
CA SER A 181 12.59 12.92 0.89
C SER A 181 11.76 11.69 0.52
N GLY A 182 11.67 10.63 1.33
CA GLY A 182 10.74 9.55 1.04
C GLY A 182 9.29 9.98 1.32
N PHE A 183 8.97 10.14 2.60
CA PHE A 183 7.63 10.51 3.04
C PHE A 183 7.34 12.00 2.82
N GLU A 184 8.28 12.88 3.18
CA GLU A 184 8.10 14.33 3.08
C GLU A 184 7.88 14.79 1.64
N GLU A 185 8.58 14.19 0.67
CA GLU A 185 8.39 14.49 -0.76
C GLU A 185 7.02 14.01 -1.25
N SER A 186 6.61 12.79 -0.88
CA SER A 186 5.27 12.27 -1.21
C SER A 186 4.14 13.15 -0.67
N MET A 187 4.37 13.83 0.46
CA MET A 187 3.40 14.73 1.10
C MET A 187 3.50 16.16 0.56
N LYS A 188 4.68 16.59 0.09
CA LYS A 188 4.90 17.92 -0.51
C LYS A 188 4.02 18.15 -1.75
N PHE A 189 3.79 17.11 -2.53
CA PHE A 189 2.95 17.15 -3.74
C PHE A 189 1.46 16.88 -3.47
N LYS A 190 1.08 16.52 -2.23
CA LYS A 190 -0.33 16.38 -1.85
C LYS A 190 -0.91 17.74 -1.46
N LYS A 191 -2.21 17.93 -1.74
CA LYS A 191 -2.93 19.14 -1.33
C LYS A 191 -3.14 19.11 0.19
N LEU A 192 -2.25 19.78 0.90
CA LEU A 192 -2.25 19.89 2.37
C LEU A 192 -2.70 21.27 2.82
N THR A 193 -3.28 21.35 4.01
CA THR A 193 -3.56 22.62 4.68
C THR A 193 -2.25 23.29 5.15
N ASN A 194 -2.28 24.61 5.37
CA ASN A 194 -1.11 25.33 5.87
C ASN A 194 -0.62 24.80 7.24
N ALA A 195 -1.54 24.36 8.10
CA ALA A 195 -1.20 23.72 9.37
C ALA A 195 -0.46 22.38 9.17
N GLN A 196 -0.89 21.56 8.21
CA GLN A 196 -0.21 20.29 7.87
C GLN A 196 1.19 20.54 7.30
N ARG A 197 1.38 21.58 6.48
CA ARG A 197 2.70 21.98 5.97
C ARG A 197 3.64 22.42 7.10
N SER A 198 3.14 23.17 8.07
CA SER A 198 3.92 23.54 9.27
C SER A 198 4.37 22.30 10.05
N GLY A 199 3.49 21.29 10.21
CA GLY A 199 3.82 20.02 10.84
C GLY A 199 4.91 19.22 10.12
N LEU A 200 4.93 19.21 8.78
CA LEU A 200 5.98 18.54 8.00
C LEU A 200 7.37 19.13 8.26
N ASN A 201 7.45 20.46 8.42
CA ASN A 201 8.72 21.13 8.71
C ASN A 201 9.27 20.82 10.11
N GLN A 202 8.48 20.21 11.01
CA GLN A 202 8.94 19.81 12.34
C GLN A 202 9.63 18.44 12.36
N ILE A 203 9.43 17.59 11.35
CA ILE A 203 9.97 16.22 11.32
C ILE A 203 11.52 16.21 11.38
N PRO A 204 12.26 17.01 10.59
CA PRO A 204 13.72 17.04 10.68
C PRO A 204 14.22 17.54 12.05
N ASN A 205 13.52 18.50 12.65
CA ASN A 205 13.86 19.01 13.98
C ASN A 205 13.67 17.94 15.05
N ARG A 206 12.62 17.12 14.95
CA ARG A 206 12.41 15.99 15.87
C ARG A 206 13.53 14.95 15.78
N ARG A 207 14.02 14.67 14.57
CA ARG A 207 15.17 13.78 14.35
C ARG A 207 16.44 14.35 14.98
N PHE A 208 16.72 15.63 14.73
CA PHE A 208 17.87 16.31 15.31
C PHE A 208 17.82 16.32 16.85
N THR A 209 16.68 16.69 17.45
CA THR A 209 16.53 16.71 18.91
C THR A 209 16.68 15.32 19.52
N LEU A 210 16.18 14.26 18.85
CA LEU A 210 16.33 12.89 19.32
C LEU A 210 17.80 12.41 19.25
N TRP A 211 18.49 12.69 18.14
CA TRP A 211 19.89 12.30 17.96
C TRP A 211 20.80 12.88 19.03
N TRP A 212 20.67 14.18 19.31
CA TRP A 212 21.46 14.89 20.32
C TRP A 212 20.82 14.86 21.71
N SER A 213 19.80 14.02 21.93
CA SER A 213 19.03 14.03 23.18
C SER A 213 19.87 13.80 24.44
N PRO A 214 20.92 12.95 24.47
CA PRO A 214 21.73 12.78 25.68
C PRO A 214 22.47 14.06 26.11
N THR A 215 22.83 14.93 25.15
CA THR A 215 23.50 16.21 25.43
C THR A 215 22.50 17.35 25.66
N ILE A 216 21.36 17.33 24.97
CA ILE A 216 20.32 18.37 25.08
C ILE A 216 19.52 18.22 26.39
N ASN A 217 19.11 17.01 26.76
CA ASN A 217 18.29 16.73 27.93
C ASN A 217 19.15 16.21 29.07
N ARG A 218 19.98 17.10 29.64
CA ARG A 218 20.87 16.78 30.77
C ARG A 218 20.72 17.77 31.92
N ALA A 219 20.99 17.30 33.13
CA ALA A 219 20.83 18.08 34.36
C ALA A 219 21.67 19.37 34.38
N ASN A 220 22.86 19.37 33.77
CA ASN A 220 23.75 20.53 33.75
C ASN A 220 23.32 21.64 32.77
N VAL A 221 22.38 21.37 31.86
CA VAL A 221 21.90 22.37 30.87
C VAL A 221 20.62 23.05 31.35
N TYR A 222 19.71 22.28 31.97
CA TYR A 222 18.45 22.81 32.48
C TYR A 222 18.33 22.51 33.98
N VAL A 223 18.47 23.55 34.80
CA VAL A 223 18.36 23.46 36.27
C VAL A 223 16.92 23.77 36.70
N GLY A 224 16.37 22.97 37.62
CA GLY A 224 15.12 23.30 38.35
C GLY A 224 13.80 22.73 37.79
N PHE A 225 13.82 21.89 36.75
CA PHE A 225 12.62 21.22 36.24
C PHE A 225 12.90 19.75 35.86
N GLN A 226 12.74 18.82 36.80
CA GLN A 226 12.86 17.38 36.53
C GLN A 226 11.49 16.71 36.57
N VAL A 227 11.05 16.15 35.44
CA VAL A 227 9.76 15.45 35.34
C VAL A 227 9.96 14.07 34.71
N GLN A 228 9.45 13.03 35.37
CA GLN A 228 9.43 11.68 34.83
C GLN A 228 8.33 11.54 33.75
N LEU A 229 8.63 10.89 32.64
CA LEU A 229 7.63 10.58 31.59
C LEU A 229 6.76 9.40 32.00
N ASP A 230 5.45 9.51 31.75
CA ASP A 230 4.48 8.47 32.09
C ASP A 230 4.87 7.09 31.51
N LEU A 231 4.73 6.05 32.32
CA LEU A 231 5.02 4.65 31.99
C LEU A 231 6.48 4.34 31.62
N THR A 232 7.42 5.26 31.86
CA THR A 232 8.84 5.07 31.58
C THR A 232 9.69 5.60 32.73
N GLY A 233 10.95 5.19 32.80
CA GLY A 233 11.92 5.69 33.77
C GLY A 233 12.69 6.94 33.33
N ILE A 234 12.23 7.61 32.28
CA ILE A 234 12.96 8.71 31.65
C ILE A 234 12.67 10.03 32.35
N PHE A 235 13.71 10.76 32.71
CA PHE A 235 13.60 12.12 33.25
C PHE A 235 13.81 13.17 32.16
N MET A 236 12.89 14.15 32.11
CA MET A 236 12.99 15.34 31.29
C MET A 236 13.47 16.50 32.17
N HIS A 237 14.62 17.09 31.85
CA HIS A 237 15.23 18.20 32.58
C HIS A 237 14.72 19.58 32.10
N GLY A 238 13.98 19.61 30.98
CA GLY A 238 13.37 20.81 30.45
C GLY A 238 12.12 20.52 29.63
N LYS A 239 11.33 21.56 29.35
CA LYS A 239 10.17 21.45 28.45
C LYS A 239 10.64 21.45 27.00
N ILE A 240 10.98 20.27 26.49
CA ILE A 240 11.39 20.04 25.09
C ILE A 240 10.31 19.20 24.38
N PRO A 241 9.27 19.82 23.77
CA PRO A 241 8.11 19.08 23.26
C PRO A 241 8.46 18.09 22.15
N THR A 242 9.39 18.45 21.26
CA THR A 242 9.83 17.59 20.15
C THR A 242 10.46 16.29 20.66
N LEU A 243 11.28 16.38 21.71
CA LEU A 243 11.91 15.23 22.36
C LEU A 243 10.88 14.36 23.09
N LYS A 244 10.00 14.99 23.89
CA LYS A 244 8.93 14.29 24.61
C LYS A 244 8.09 13.43 23.66
N ILE A 245 7.69 13.97 22.50
CA ILE A 245 6.92 13.23 21.51
C ILE A 245 7.72 12.04 20.96
N SER A 246 9.00 12.23 20.64
CA SER A 246 9.84 11.15 20.12
C SER A 246 10.06 10.02 21.12
N LEU A 247 10.31 10.33 22.40
CA LEU A 247 10.49 9.32 23.45
C LEU A 247 9.20 8.56 23.74
N ILE A 248 8.05 9.24 23.78
CA ILE A 248 6.73 8.58 23.90
C ILE A 248 6.49 7.63 22.71
N GLN A 249 6.89 8.02 21.50
CA GLN A 249 6.76 7.15 20.32
C GLN A 249 7.67 5.92 20.38
N ILE A 250 8.89 6.06 20.90
CA ILE A 250 9.82 4.93 21.10
C ILE A 250 9.24 3.97 22.14
N PHE A 251 8.77 4.46 23.29
CA PHE A 251 8.30 3.63 24.40
C PHE A 251 6.80 3.29 24.38
N ARG A 252 6.11 3.55 23.26
CA ARG A 252 4.68 3.24 23.09
C ARG A 252 4.36 1.76 23.34
N ALA A 253 3.10 1.48 23.69
CA ALA A 253 2.62 0.12 23.97
C ALA A 253 3.42 -0.58 25.09
N HIS A 254 3.67 0.16 26.17
CA HIS A 254 4.26 -0.37 27.41
C HIS A 254 5.66 -0.98 27.24
N LEU A 255 6.46 -0.47 26.29
CA LEU A 255 7.75 -1.08 25.94
C LEU A 255 8.71 -1.15 27.13
N TRP A 256 8.71 -0.14 28.02
CA TRP A 256 9.56 -0.14 29.21
C TRP A 256 9.28 -1.34 30.13
N GLN A 257 8.00 -1.58 30.43
CA GLN A 257 7.56 -2.72 31.23
C GLN A 257 7.91 -4.05 30.55
N LYS A 258 7.69 -4.14 29.23
CA LYS A 258 8.00 -5.32 28.43
C LYS A 258 9.49 -5.64 28.39
N VAL A 259 10.36 -4.63 28.30
CA VAL A 259 11.81 -4.83 28.37
C VAL A 259 12.20 -5.39 29.74
N HIS A 260 11.68 -4.82 30.82
CA HIS A 260 11.96 -5.30 32.17
C HIS A 260 11.51 -6.76 32.34
N GLU A 261 10.25 -7.05 32.01
CA GLU A 261 9.70 -8.40 32.13
C GLU A 261 10.42 -9.41 31.24
N SER A 262 10.78 -9.05 30.01
CA SER A 262 11.51 -9.94 29.10
C SER A 262 12.91 -10.27 29.61
N VAL A 263 13.64 -9.30 30.16
CA VAL A 263 14.97 -9.55 30.76
C VAL A 263 14.87 -10.43 32.01
N VAL A 264 13.88 -10.19 32.87
CA VAL A 264 13.63 -11.03 34.05
C VAL A 264 13.29 -12.47 33.64
N MET A 265 12.42 -12.65 32.64
CA MET A 265 12.06 -13.98 32.15
C MET A 265 13.26 -14.73 31.55
N ASP A 266 14.09 -14.06 30.75
CA ASP A 266 15.29 -14.68 30.18
C ASP A 266 16.27 -15.11 31.29
N LEU A 267 16.44 -14.30 32.34
CA LEU A 267 17.26 -14.66 33.50
C LEU A 267 16.69 -15.87 34.25
N CYS A 268 15.37 -15.94 34.48
CA CYS A 268 14.75 -17.13 35.08
C CYS A 268 15.06 -18.40 34.28
N GLN A 269 14.90 -18.36 32.96
CA GLN A 269 15.18 -19.50 32.09
C GLN A 269 16.65 -19.93 32.15
N VAL A 270 17.58 -18.98 32.27
CA VAL A 270 19.01 -19.29 32.44
C VAL A 270 19.26 -19.98 33.79
N PHE A 271 18.66 -19.50 34.88
CA PHE A 271 18.81 -20.14 36.19
C PHE A 271 18.13 -21.52 36.26
N ASP A 272 17.00 -21.71 35.59
CA ASP A 272 16.31 -23.01 35.49
C ASP A 272 17.16 -24.08 34.78
N GLN A 273 18.06 -23.67 33.88
CA GLN A 273 18.99 -24.59 33.20
C GLN A 273 20.19 -24.99 34.05
N GLU A 274 20.49 -24.24 35.11
CA GLU A 274 21.70 -24.38 35.93
C GLU A 274 21.37 -24.78 37.39
N LEU A 275 20.20 -25.41 37.61
CA LEU A 275 19.75 -25.82 38.95
C LEU A 275 20.75 -26.73 39.66
N ASP A 276 21.17 -27.80 38.98
CA ASP A 276 22.08 -28.80 39.55
C ASP A 276 23.49 -28.25 39.77
N ALA A 277 24.02 -27.49 38.79
CA ALA A 277 25.38 -26.97 38.82
C ALA A 277 25.60 -25.89 39.90
N LEU A 278 24.54 -25.13 40.22
CA LEU A 278 24.58 -24.06 41.22
C LEU A 278 23.93 -24.45 42.56
N GLU A 279 23.51 -25.71 42.73
CA GLU A 279 22.83 -26.21 43.93
C GLU A 279 21.56 -25.41 44.27
N ILE A 280 20.78 -25.04 43.25
CA ILE A 280 19.50 -24.31 43.38
C ILE A 280 18.37 -25.33 43.53
N GLU A 281 17.58 -25.23 44.60
CA GLU A 281 16.38 -26.04 44.81
C GLU A 281 15.24 -25.58 43.89
N THR A 282 14.99 -24.27 43.83
CA THR A 282 13.95 -23.69 42.99
C THR A 282 14.28 -22.25 42.62
N VAL A 283 13.90 -21.87 41.40
CA VAL A 283 13.92 -20.50 40.87
C VAL A 283 12.49 -19.98 40.91
N GLN A 284 12.23 -18.93 41.68
CA GLN A 284 10.90 -18.33 41.77
C GLN A 284 10.93 -16.93 41.14
N LYS A 285 10.16 -16.74 40.06
CA LYS A 285 9.83 -15.40 39.58
C LYS A 285 8.82 -14.78 40.54
N GLU A 286 9.15 -13.62 41.09
CA GLU A 286 8.26 -12.90 42.00
C GLU A 286 7.09 -12.25 41.24
N THR A 287 5.99 -12.01 41.96
CA THR A 287 4.85 -11.29 41.40
C THR A 287 5.16 -9.79 41.38
N ILE A 288 5.67 -9.31 40.26
CA ILE A 288 6.14 -7.93 40.11
C ILE A 288 4.96 -6.96 39.97
N HIS A 289 4.94 -5.91 40.79
CA HIS A 289 3.95 -4.84 40.65
C HIS A 289 4.06 -4.16 39.27
N PRO A 290 2.95 -3.88 38.55
CA PRO A 290 3.00 -3.39 37.17
C PRO A 290 3.84 -2.12 36.95
N ARG A 291 4.00 -1.30 37.99
CA ARG A 291 4.75 -0.03 37.92
C ARG A 291 6.21 -0.12 38.41
N LYS A 292 6.65 -1.28 38.94
CA LYS A 292 7.96 -1.44 39.57
C LYS A 292 9.09 -1.08 38.61
N SER A 293 8.99 -1.53 37.36
CA SER A 293 10.03 -1.33 36.33
C SER A 293 10.46 0.12 36.13
N TYR A 294 9.59 1.11 36.41
CA TYR A 294 9.88 2.54 36.27
C TYR A 294 9.72 3.31 37.59
N LYS A 295 9.71 2.61 38.73
CA LYS A 295 9.69 3.24 40.05
C LYS A 295 11.14 3.49 40.51
N MET A 296 11.60 4.73 40.40
CA MET A 296 13.02 5.07 40.58
C MET A 296 13.46 5.37 42.03
N ASN A 297 12.53 5.31 42.98
CA ASN A 297 12.77 5.67 44.39
C ASN A 297 12.81 4.46 45.33
N SER A 298 12.29 3.30 44.94
CA SER A 298 12.26 2.08 45.76
C SER A 298 12.00 0.88 44.86
N SER A 299 12.42 -0.30 45.30
CA SER A 299 12.33 -1.54 44.51
C SER A 299 11.96 -2.76 45.37
N CYS A 300 11.86 -3.92 44.70
CA CYS A 300 11.65 -5.24 45.30
C CYS A 300 12.33 -6.29 44.40
N ALA A 301 12.55 -7.49 44.92
CA ALA A 301 13.13 -8.61 44.16
C ALA A 301 12.24 -9.02 42.98
N ASP A 302 12.84 -9.35 41.84
CA ASP A 302 12.15 -9.91 40.68
C ASP A 302 12.26 -11.43 40.60
N ILE A 303 13.41 -11.96 41.05
CA ILE A 303 13.71 -13.40 41.06
C ILE A 303 14.24 -13.75 42.45
N LEU A 304 13.79 -14.88 42.99
CA LEU A 304 14.27 -15.44 44.23
C LEU A 304 14.76 -16.87 44.00
N LEU A 305 16.02 -17.11 44.34
CA LEU A 305 16.66 -18.43 44.30
C LEU A 305 16.71 -19.02 45.70
N PHE A 306 16.37 -20.31 45.81
CA PHE A 306 16.45 -21.07 47.05
C PHE A 306 17.58 -22.09 46.94
N ALA A 307 18.45 -22.16 47.94
CA ALA A 307 19.57 -23.09 47.96
C ALA A 307 19.09 -24.48 48.40
N ALA A 308 19.57 -25.54 47.75
CA ALA A 308 19.35 -26.92 48.20
C ALA A 308 19.93 -27.19 49.60
N TYR A 309 21.00 -26.47 49.98
CA TYR A 309 21.56 -26.48 51.33
C TYR A 309 21.88 -25.06 51.82
N ARG A 310 23.10 -24.57 51.56
CA ARG A 310 23.56 -23.22 51.90
C ARG A 310 24.70 -22.79 50.99
N TRP A 311 24.65 -21.55 50.51
CA TRP A 311 25.73 -20.95 49.74
C TRP A 311 26.67 -20.14 50.63
N ALA A 312 27.97 -20.28 50.41
CA ALA A 312 28.96 -19.34 50.92
C ALA A 312 28.86 -18.03 50.13
N MET A 313 28.61 -16.92 50.83
CA MET A 313 28.36 -15.62 50.19
C MET A 313 29.61 -14.75 50.23
N SER A 314 29.82 -13.95 49.18
CA SER A 314 30.84 -12.91 49.15
C SER A 314 30.32 -11.58 49.71
N LYS A 315 31.24 -10.66 49.99
CA LYS A 315 30.89 -9.23 50.16
C LYS A 315 30.39 -8.66 48.83
N PRO A 316 29.52 -7.63 48.85
CA PRO A 316 29.05 -7.01 47.64
C PRO A 316 30.20 -6.49 46.77
N SER A 317 30.24 -6.91 45.50
CA SER A 317 31.24 -6.49 44.52
C SER A 317 30.60 -6.25 43.15
N LEU A 318 31.33 -5.62 42.24
CA LEU A 318 30.91 -5.51 40.84
C LEU A 318 31.05 -6.85 40.12
N MET A 319 30.29 -7.03 39.04
CA MET A 319 30.40 -8.22 38.18
C MET A 319 31.76 -8.35 37.49
N ALA A 320 32.45 -7.23 37.24
CA ALA A 320 33.78 -7.22 36.61
C ALA A 320 34.92 -7.53 37.60
N ASP A 321 34.65 -7.49 38.91
CA ASP A 321 35.64 -7.80 39.94
C ASP A 321 35.94 -9.30 39.95
N SER A 322 37.23 -9.66 39.94
CA SER A 322 37.71 -11.05 39.81
C SER A 322 38.11 -11.71 41.12
N HIS A 323 38.22 -10.96 42.23
CA HIS A 323 38.77 -11.44 43.49
C HIS A 323 37.72 -11.46 44.61
N ASP A 324 36.75 -12.37 44.50
CA ASP A 324 35.74 -12.56 45.55
C ASP A 324 36.26 -13.42 46.69
N GLN A 325 36.03 -12.95 47.92
CA GLN A 325 36.21 -13.76 49.13
C GLN A 325 34.85 -14.17 49.67
N PHE A 326 34.60 -15.48 49.79
CA PHE A 326 33.34 -16.04 50.28
C PHE A 326 33.36 -16.19 51.81
N ASP A 327 33.60 -15.08 52.51
CA ASP A 327 33.80 -15.02 53.96
C ASP A 327 32.53 -14.65 54.76
N GLN A 328 31.40 -14.39 54.07
CA GLN A 328 30.15 -14.00 54.72
C GLN A 328 29.39 -15.20 55.29
N LYS A 329 28.44 -14.92 56.20
CA LYS A 329 27.55 -15.95 56.75
C LYS A 329 26.82 -16.67 55.60
N PRO A 330 26.77 -18.01 55.61
CA PRO A 330 26.09 -18.75 54.56
C PRO A 330 24.59 -18.40 54.49
N GLY A 331 24.07 -18.26 53.29
CA GLY A 331 22.67 -17.94 53.01
C GLY A 331 21.94 -19.07 52.31
N ASN A 332 20.62 -19.12 52.43
CA ASN A 332 19.74 -20.08 51.75
C ASN A 332 18.77 -19.43 50.74
N LYS A 333 18.73 -18.10 50.69
CA LYS A 333 17.90 -17.31 49.77
C LYS A 333 18.74 -16.24 49.10
N TYR A 334 18.61 -16.11 47.79
CA TYR A 334 19.34 -15.13 46.98
C TYR A 334 18.39 -14.43 46.01
N TRP A 335 18.32 -13.10 46.05
CA TRP A 335 17.43 -12.34 45.17
C TRP A 335 18.17 -11.67 44.01
N LEU A 336 17.46 -11.48 42.90
CA LEU A 336 17.88 -10.60 41.81
C LEU A 336 16.86 -9.47 41.62
N ASP A 337 17.38 -8.26 41.41
CA ASP A 337 16.60 -7.07 41.05
C ASP A 337 17.14 -6.46 39.76
N VAL A 338 16.31 -6.41 38.72
CA VAL A 338 16.59 -5.79 37.43
C VAL A 338 16.09 -4.35 37.43
N GLN A 339 17.03 -3.42 37.23
CA GLN A 339 16.82 -1.99 37.13
C GLN A 339 17.06 -1.51 35.70
N LEU A 340 16.07 -0.83 35.14
CA LEU A 340 16.21 -0.17 33.84
C LEU A 340 16.52 1.31 34.03
N ARG A 341 17.35 1.86 33.16
CA ARG A 341 17.73 3.28 33.17
C ARG A 341 17.72 3.85 31.76
N TRP A 342 17.47 5.16 31.66
CA TRP A 342 17.76 5.94 30.46
C TRP A 342 18.79 7.02 30.82
N GLY A 343 20.07 6.78 30.51
CA GLY A 343 21.16 7.69 30.82
C GLY A 343 21.19 8.95 29.96
N ASP A 344 21.98 9.94 30.40
CA ASP A 344 22.32 11.14 29.65
C ASP A 344 23.85 11.30 29.55
N TYR A 345 24.32 12.34 28.86
CA TYR A 345 25.76 12.54 28.65
C TYR A 345 26.53 12.72 29.97
N ASP A 346 25.93 13.40 30.96
CA ASP A 346 26.59 13.66 32.24
C ASP A 346 26.58 12.42 33.15
N SER A 347 25.59 11.55 32.98
CA SER A 347 25.38 10.37 33.81
C SER A 347 24.88 9.18 32.99
N HIS A 348 25.82 8.34 32.56
CA HIS A 348 25.56 7.05 31.90
C HIS A 348 26.52 5.93 32.36
N ASP A 349 27.37 6.20 33.35
CA ASP A 349 28.13 5.14 34.06
C ASP A 349 27.15 4.24 34.81
N ILE A 350 27.00 3.02 34.32
CA ILE A 350 26.04 2.04 34.84
C ILE A 350 26.56 1.35 36.10
N GLU A 351 27.88 1.19 36.27
CA GLU A 351 28.47 0.53 37.44
C GLU A 351 28.26 1.36 38.70
N ARG A 352 28.54 2.66 38.59
CA ARG A 352 28.30 3.61 39.68
C ARG A 352 26.82 3.68 40.04
N TYR A 353 25.94 3.60 39.05
CA TYR A 353 24.50 3.63 39.26
C TYR A 353 24.00 2.40 40.02
N VAL A 354 24.34 1.18 39.59
CA VAL A 354 23.87 -0.05 40.25
C VAL A 354 24.40 -0.17 41.67
N ARG A 355 25.66 0.23 41.91
CA ARG A 355 26.24 0.24 43.25
C ARG A 355 25.51 1.22 44.16
N ALA A 356 25.26 2.44 43.70
CA ALA A 356 24.53 3.44 44.46
C ALA A 356 23.11 2.95 44.80
N LYS A 357 22.38 2.44 43.81
CA LYS A 357 21.01 1.94 44.01
C LYS A 357 20.94 0.70 44.89
N PHE A 358 21.89 -0.22 44.79
CA PHE A 358 21.97 -1.38 45.67
C PHE A 358 22.14 -0.93 47.13
N LEU A 359 23.09 -0.04 47.39
CA LEU A 359 23.33 0.46 48.76
C LEU A 359 22.14 1.25 49.28
N ASP A 360 21.54 2.12 48.46
CA ASP A 360 20.34 2.90 48.82
C ASP A 360 19.17 1.96 49.16
N TYR A 361 18.84 1.01 48.28
CA TYR A 361 17.65 0.16 48.46
C TYR A 361 17.81 -0.93 49.51
N THR A 362 19.03 -1.39 49.79
CA THR A 362 19.26 -2.38 50.85
C THR A 362 19.35 -1.77 52.25
N THR A 363 19.60 -0.46 52.35
CA THR A 363 19.65 0.28 53.62
C THR A 363 18.36 1.04 53.92
N ASP A 364 17.59 1.40 52.89
CA ASP A 364 16.30 2.09 53.02
C ASP A 364 15.17 1.14 53.45
N ASN A 365 14.34 1.59 54.39
CA ASN A 365 13.21 0.83 54.92
C ASN A 365 12.00 0.79 53.97
N MET A 366 11.97 1.59 52.89
CA MET A 366 10.88 1.53 51.90
C MET A 366 10.99 0.37 50.92
N SER A 367 12.20 -0.15 50.71
CA SER A 367 12.46 -1.29 49.81
C SER A 367 12.58 -2.56 50.64
N ILE A 368 11.88 -3.62 50.24
CA ILE A 368 11.83 -4.86 51.00
C ILE A 368 12.39 -5.98 50.12
N TYR A 369 13.47 -6.61 50.60
CA TYR A 369 14.06 -7.79 49.97
C TYR A 369 13.89 -9.03 50.87
N PRO A 370 13.68 -10.23 50.30
CA PRO A 370 13.43 -11.45 51.08
C PRO A 370 14.64 -11.97 51.87
N SER A 371 15.85 -11.49 51.56
CA SER A 371 17.09 -11.84 52.25
C SER A 371 18.10 -10.69 52.15
N PRO A 372 19.16 -10.66 52.99
CA PRO A 372 20.22 -9.66 52.89
C PRO A 372 21.20 -9.94 51.73
N TYR A 373 21.09 -11.08 51.05
CA TYR A 373 22.01 -11.50 49.99
C TYR A 373 21.31 -11.48 48.64
N GLY A 374 21.86 -10.71 47.70
CA GLY A 374 21.34 -10.67 46.34
C GLY A 374 22.17 -9.80 45.42
N CYS A 375 21.69 -9.62 44.20
CA CYS A 375 22.35 -8.86 43.15
C CYS A 375 21.39 -7.92 42.44
N MET A 376 21.84 -6.69 42.23
CA MET A 376 21.15 -5.71 41.42
C MET A 376 21.81 -5.63 40.04
N ILE A 377 21.01 -5.83 38.99
CA ILE A 377 21.41 -5.76 37.59
C ILE A 377 20.87 -4.45 37.02
N GLY A 378 21.72 -3.62 36.44
CA GLY A 378 21.34 -2.38 35.77
C GLY A 378 21.52 -2.47 34.27
N VAL A 379 20.53 -1.98 33.52
CA VAL A 379 20.60 -1.85 32.06
C VAL A 379 20.30 -0.41 31.65
N ASP A 380 21.28 0.26 31.04
CA ASP A 380 21.09 1.56 30.40
C ASP A 380 20.58 1.39 28.98
N LEU A 381 19.33 1.77 28.76
CA LEU A 381 18.62 1.65 27.49
C LEU A 381 19.05 2.71 26.46
N ALA A 382 19.60 3.84 26.90
CA ALA A 382 20.06 4.91 26.01
C ALA A 382 21.45 4.61 25.44
N TYR A 383 22.29 3.94 26.23
CA TYR A 383 23.69 3.63 25.88
C TYR A 383 23.94 2.13 25.62
N ASN A 384 22.93 1.26 25.77
CA ASN A 384 23.07 -0.21 25.70
C ASN A 384 24.18 -0.77 26.61
N LEU A 385 24.38 -0.14 27.78
CA LEU A 385 25.35 -0.58 28.80
C LEU A 385 24.63 -1.43 29.85
N HIS A 386 25.35 -2.37 30.45
CA HIS A 386 24.84 -3.16 31.57
C HIS A 386 25.94 -3.39 32.60
N SER A 387 25.55 -3.50 33.86
CA SER A 387 26.44 -3.95 34.94
C SER A 387 25.61 -4.56 36.06
N ALA A 388 26.26 -5.21 37.01
CA ALA A 388 25.62 -5.76 38.18
C ALA A 388 26.49 -5.60 39.42
N PHE A 389 25.84 -5.34 40.57
CA PHE A 389 26.48 -5.17 41.86
C PHE A 389 25.69 -5.89 42.95
N GLY A 390 26.39 -6.63 43.80
CA GLY A 390 25.78 -7.33 44.91
C GLY A 390 26.63 -8.47 45.42
N ASN A 391 26.04 -9.34 46.23
CA ASN A 391 26.68 -10.53 46.76
C ASN A 391 26.79 -11.60 45.67
N TRP A 392 27.80 -12.46 45.78
CA TRP A 392 28.03 -13.57 44.86
C TRP A 392 28.21 -14.86 45.65
N PHE A 393 27.66 -15.96 45.13
CA PHE A 393 28.00 -17.31 45.57
C PHE A 393 28.79 -18.03 44.46
N PRO A 394 29.51 -19.12 44.77
CA PRO A 394 30.34 -19.81 43.78
C PRO A 394 29.56 -20.16 42.50
N GLY A 395 30.12 -19.83 41.34
CA GLY A 395 29.54 -20.12 40.02
C GLY A 395 28.54 -19.09 39.48
N VAL A 396 27.86 -18.31 40.34
CA VAL A 396 26.78 -17.41 39.89
C VAL A 396 27.29 -16.20 39.10
N LYS A 397 28.44 -15.64 39.49
CA LYS A 397 29.01 -14.45 38.82
C LYS A 397 29.36 -14.73 37.35
N PRO A 398 30.12 -15.80 37.00
CA PRO A 398 30.34 -16.19 35.60
C PRO A 398 29.06 -16.41 34.81
N LEU A 399 28.04 -17.05 35.41
CA LEU A 399 26.75 -17.28 34.76
C LEU A 399 26.05 -15.96 34.41
N VAL A 400 25.96 -15.03 35.36
CA VAL A 400 25.34 -13.71 35.14
C VAL A 400 26.07 -12.92 34.05
N ILE A 401 27.41 -12.95 34.01
CA ILE A 401 28.20 -12.30 32.95
C ILE A 401 27.82 -12.85 31.57
N GLN A 402 27.79 -14.19 31.42
CA GLN A 402 27.46 -14.84 30.15
C GLN A 402 26.00 -14.61 29.76
N ALA A 403 25.08 -14.69 30.72
CA ALA A 403 23.65 -14.47 30.54
C ALA A 403 23.38 -13.05 30.05
N LEU A 404 23.91 -12.03 30.73
CA LEU A 404 23.68 -10.63 30.36
C LEU A 404 24.27 -10.30 29.00
N ALA A 405 25.45 -10.81 28.66
CA ALA A 405 26.02 -10.64 27.32
C ALA A 405 25.10 -11.21 26.21
N LYS A 406 24.50 -12.38 26.45
CA LYS A 406 23.57 -13.02 25.50
C LYS A 406 22.23 -12.29 25.44
N ILE A 407 21.66 -11.92 26.58
CA ILE A 407 20.39 -11.17 26.67
C ILE A 407 20.54 -9.82 25.96
N MET A 408 21.60 -9.07 26.23
CA MET A 408 21.84 -7.79 25.57
C MET A 408 21.96 -7.95 24.05
N LYS A 409 22.45 -9.08 23.54
CA LYS A 409 22.56 -9.31 22.09
C LYS A 409 21.23 -9.74 21.46
N SER A 410 20.51 -10.66 22.10
CA SER A 410 19.44 -11.45 21.46
C SER A 410 18.03 -11.21 22.02
N ASN A 411 17.87 -10.39 23.06
CA ASN A 411 16.56 -10.15 23.66
C ASN A 411 15.60 -9.42 22.68
N PRO A 412 14.41 -9.96 22.41
CA PRO A 412 13.46 -9.37 21.46
C PRO A 412 12.96 -7.99 21.86
N ALA A 413 12.75 -7.73 23.15
CA ALA A 413 12.25 -6.43 23.61
C ALA A 413 13.30 -5.32 23.44
N LEU A 414 14.58 -5.63 23.71
CA LEU A 414 15.70 -4.74 23.41
C LEU A 414 15.87 -4.52 21.90
N TYR A 415 15.66 -5.56 21.08
CA TYR A 415 15.67 -5.41 19.62
C TYR A 415 14.58 -4.44 19.14
N VAL A 416 13.34 -4.57 19.63
CA VAL A 416 12.25 -3.64 19.30
C VAL A 416 12.58 -2.21 19.74
N LEU A 417 13.20 -2.01 20.90
CA LEU A 417 13.68 -0.70 21.33
C LEU A 417 14.68 -0.10 20.33
N ARG A 418 15.71 -0.88 19.97
CA ARG A 418 16.76 -0.46 19.01
C ARG A 418 16.17 -0.11 17.65
N GLU A 419 15.28 -0.93 17.14
CA GLU A 419 14.59 -0.67 15.86
C GLU A 419 13.74 0.60 15.90
N ARG A 420 13.03 0.86 17.00
CA ARG A 420 12.27 2.10 17.16
C ARG A 420 13.17 3.33 17.26
N ILE A 421 14.33 3.21 17.92
CA ILE A 421 15.34 4.27 17.94
C ILE A 421 15.87 4.51 16.53
N ARG A 422 16.27 3.47 15.80
CA ARG A 422 16.75 3.55 14.41
C ARG A 422 15.72 4.21 13.48
N LYS A 423 14.44 3.80 13.56
CA LYS A 423 13.33 4.41 12.81
C LYS A 423 13.09 5.87 13.20
N GLY A 424 13.15 6.20 14.49
CA GLY A 424 13.04 7.58 14.98
C GLY A 424 14.18 8.48 14.49
N LEU A 425 15.37 7.90 14.34
CA LEU A 425 16.55 8.56 13.78
C LEU A 425 16.62 8.50 12.26
N GLN A 426 15.81 7.67 11.59
CA GLN A 426 15.90 7.39 10.15
C GLN A 426 17.32 6.96 9.73
N LEU A 427 17.94 6.11 10.54
CA LEU A 427 19.27 5.52 10.32
C LEU A 427 19.12 4.10 9.78
N TYR A 428 19.83 3.81 8.70
CA TYR A 428 19.85 2.50 8.07
C TYR A 428 21.29 2.03 7.89
N SER A 429 21.47 0.70 7.95
CA SER A 429 22.73 0.02 7.65
C SER A 429 22.66 -0.54 6.23
N SER A 430 23.81 -0.59 5.56
CA SER A 430 23.98 -1.29 4.28
C SER A 430 24.03 -2.82 4.42
N GLU A 431 24.15 -3.36 5.64
CA GLU A 431 24.17 -4.81 5.88
C GLU A 431 22.74 -5.40 5.97
N PRO A 432 22.47 -6.56 5.34
CA PRO A 432 21.11 -7.11 5.26
C PRO A 432 20.62 -7.68 6.60
N THR A 433 19.41 -7.26 6.98
CA THR A 433 18.53 -8.04 7.87
C THR A 433 18.06 -9.32 7.14
N GLU A 434 17.46 -10.28 7.85
CA GLU A 434 16.93 -11.51 7.24
C GLU A 434 16.17 -11.23 5.93
N PRO A 435 16.43 -12.01 4.86
CA PRO A 435 15.90 -11.71 3.54
C PRO A 435 14.38 -11.81 3.53
N TYR A 436 13.73 -10.81 2.96
CA TYR A 436 12.28 -10.84 2.74
C TYR A 436 11.90 -11.97 1.78
N LEU A 437 10.63 -12.40 1.82
CA LEU A 437 10.12 -13.33 0.83
C LEU A 437 10.14 -12.65 -0.56
N SER A 438 10.87 -13.26 -1.49
CA SER A 438 11.04 -12.85 -2.87
C SER A 438 10.82 -14.04 -3.82
N SER A 439 10.92 -13.82 -5.14
CA SER A 439 10.82 -14.90 -6.12
C SER A 439 11.99 -15.89 -6.04
N GLN A 440 13.11 -15.51 -5.40
CA GLN A 440 14.31 -16.34 -5.29
C GLN A 440 14.23 -17.36 -4.15
N ASN A 441 13.66 -16.98 -3.01
CA ASN A 441 13.52 -17.85 -1.82
C ASN A 441 12.08 -18.39 -1.65
N TYR A 442 11.23 -18.25 -2.66
CA TYR A 442 9.83 -18.71 -2.67
C TYR A 442 9.66 -20.20 -2.31
N GLY A 443 10.66 -21.04 -2.61
CA GLY A 443 10.64 -22.47 -2.28
C GLY A 443 10.66 -22.78 -0.78
N GLU A 444 11.17 -21.88 0.07
CA GLU A 444 11.27 -22.08 1.52
C GLU A 444 9.91 -22.23 2.21
N LEU A 445 8.84 -21.72 1.57
CA LEU A 445 7.46 -21.80 2.04
C LEU A 445 6.96 -23.23 2.25
N PHE A 446 7.57 -24.20 1.58
CA PHE A 446 7.12 -25.60 1.56
C PHE A 446 8.07 -26.52 2.35
N SER A 447 8.89 -25.95 3.22
CA SER A 447 9.72 -26.71 4.15
C SER A 447 8.89 -27.41 5.25
N ASN A 448 9.56 -28.22 6.07
CA ASN A 448 8.92 -28.85 7.23
C ASN A 448 8.52 -27.86 8.33
N GLN A 449 8.97 -26.61 8.27
CA GLN A 449 8.56 -25.56 9.21
C GLN A 449 7.09 -25.16 9.02
N ILE A 450 6.40 -24.86 10.11
CA ILE A 450 5.05 -24.27 10.06
C ILE A 450 5.21 -22.79 9.76
N ILE A 451 4.71 -22.37 8.59
CA ILE A 451 4.81 -21.00 8.10
C ILE A 451 3.39 -20.44 7.94
N TRP A 452 3.14 -19.23 8.43
CA TRP A 452 1.88 -18.54 8.21
C TRP A 452 2.05 -17.26 7.40
N PHE A 453 1.15 -17.04 6.45
CA PHE A 453 0.90 -15.72 5.89
C PHE A 453 -0.14 -14.98 6.72
N VAL A 454 0.09 -13.71 6.98
CA VAL A 454 -0.89 -12.80 7.60
C VAL A 454 -1.15 -11.66 6.62
N ASP A 455 -2.40 -11.57 6.14
CA ASP A 455 -2.89 -10.45 5.34
C ASP A 455 -3.94 -9.63 6.10
N ASP A 456 -3.61 -8.36 6.34
CA ASP A 456 -4.46 -7.41 7.06
C ASP A 456 -5.26 -6.50 6.11
N THR A 457 -5.26 -6.79 4.80
CA THR A 457 -5.86 -5.92 3.77
C THR A 457 -7.36 -5.70 3.95
N ASN A 458 -8.10 -6.75 4.31
CA ASN A 458 -9.55 -6.72 4.47
C ASN A 458 -10.01 -6.56 5.93
N VAL A 459 -9.13 -6.15 6.85
CA VAL A 459 -9.47 -6.02 8.28
C VAL A 459 -10.34 -4.80 8.55
N TYR A 460 -9.93 -3.62 8.06
CA TYR A 460 -10.70 -2.39 8.17
C TYR A 460 -11.21 -1.97 6.80
N ARG A 461 -12.51 -2.17 6.58
CA ARG A 461 -13.20 -1.90 5.33
C ARG A 461 -14.27 -0.83 5.56
N VAL A 462 -14.47 0.02 4.55
CA VAL A 462 -15.44 1.11 4.62
C VAL A 462 -16.28 1.20 3.36
N THR A 463 -17.56 1.55 3.52
CA THR A 463 -18.41 2.05 2.43
C THR A 463 -18.36 3.58 2.44
N ILE A 464 -18.14 4.16 1.26
CA ILE A 464 -18.06 5.61 1.08
C ILE A 464 -19.44 6.12 0.67
N HIS A 465 -19.98 7.06 1.45
CA HIS A 465 -21.22 7.75 1.17
C HIS A 465 -20.95 9.23 0.97
N LYS A 466 -21.31 9.78 -0.19
CA LYS A 466 -21.26 11.22 -0.44
C LYS A 466 -22.47 11.86 0.25
N THR A 467 -22.25 12.81 1.14
CA THR A 467 -23.32 13.60 1.77
C THR A 467 -23.89 14.59 0.76
N PHE A 468 -25.05 15.16 1.10
CA PHE A 468 -25.72 16.16 0.27
C PHE A 468 -24.83 17.38 -0.04
N GLU A 469 -23.99 17.79 0.92
CA GLU A 469 -23.02 18.90 0.78
C GLU A 469 -21.80 18.53 -0.08
N GLY A 470 -21.72 17.30 -0.57
CA GLY A 470 -20.60 16.80 -1.36
C GLY A 470 -19.46 16.20 -0.54
N ASN A 471 -19.56 16.14 0.79
CA ASN A 471 -18.52 15.56 1.65
C ASN A 471 -18.54 14.02 1.56
N LEU A 472 -17.36 13.40 1.51
CA LEU A 472 -17.24 11.94 1.55
C LEU A 472 -17.22 11.48 3.02
N THR A 473 -18.28 10.79 3.46
CA THR A 473 -18.34 10.12 4.75
C THR A 473 -18.06 8.62 4.58
N THR A 474 -17.41 8.02 5.57
CA THR A 474 -17.07 6.59 5.54
C THR A 474 -17.80 5.86 6.65
N LYS A 475 -18.45 4.74 6.34
CA LYS A 475 -19.05 3.84 7.32
C LYS A 475 -18.27 2.52 7.35
N PRO A 476 -17.81 2.05 8.51
CA PRO A 476 -17.11 0.78 8.59
C PRO A 476 -18.08 -0.38 8.33
N ILE A 477 -17.58 -1.41 7.65
CA ILE A 477 -18.27 -2.70 7.47
C ILE A 477 -17.43 -3.83 8.04
N ASN A 478 -18.01 -5.03 8.15
CA ASN A 478 -17.28 -6.19 8.64
C ASN A 478 -16.06 -6.49 7.76
N GLY A 479 -14.97 -6.83 8.43
CA GLY A 479 -13.70 -7.23 7.84
C GLY A 479 -13.29 -8.65 8.21
N GLY A 480 -12.11 -9.05 7.79
CA GLY A 480 -11.53 -10.33 8.17
C GLY A 480 -10.01 -10.29 8.13
N ILE A 481 -9.37 -10.94 9.11
CA ILE A 481 -7.94 -11.24 9.09
C ILE A 481 -7.78 -12.58 8.38
N PHE A 482 -6.88 -12.62 7.41
CA PHE A 482 -6.57 -13.83 6.65
C PHE A 482 -5.23 -14.39 7.13
N ILE A 483 -5.27 -15.51 7.88
CA ILE A 483 -4.07 -16.21 8.38
C ILE A 483 -4.01 -17.57 7.70
N PHE A 484 -2.94 -17.85 6.97
CA PHE A 484 -2.92 -18.95 6.02
C PHE A 484 -1.62 -19.75 6.02
N ASN A 485 -1.72 -21.08 6.08
CA ASN A 485 -0.59 -21.99 5.95
C ASN A 485 -0.44 -22.47 4.49
N PRO A 486 0.64 -22.06 3.77
CA PRO A 486 0.84 -22.39 2.35
C PRO A 486 1.18 -23.86 2.10
N ARG A 487 1.58 -24.62 3.12
CA ARG A 487 1.87 -26.05 2.96
C ARG A 487 0.60 -26.88 3.06
N THR A 488 -0.24 -26.61 4.05
CA THR A 488 -1.41 -27.45 4.36
C THR A 488 -2.70 -26.96 3.72
N GLY A 489 -2.77 -25.69 3.31
CA GLY A 489 -4.01 -25.08 2.83
C GLY A 489 -4.91 -24.53 3.96
N GLN A 490 -4.51 -24.71 5.21
CA GLN A 490 -5.30 -24.31 6.37
C GLN A 490 -5.40 -22.78 6.44
N LEU A 491 -6.63 -22.28 6.48
CA LEU A 491 -6.98 -20.87 6.58
C LEU A 491 -7.74 -20.63 7.89
N PHE A 492 -7.15 -19.80 8.76
CA PHE A 492 -7.82 -19.22 9.90
C PHE A 492 -8.36 -17.84 9.50
N LEU A 493 -9.67 -17.77 9.26
CA LEU A 493 -10.36 -16.53 8.91
C LEU A 493 -11.00 -15.92 10.17
N LYS A 494 -10.36 -14.90 10.75
CA LYS A 494 -10.90 -14.19 11.91
C LYS A 494 -11.78 -13.04 11.45
N ILE A 495 -13.07 -13.07 11.80
CA ILE A 495 -14.03 -12.04 11.42
C ILE A 495 -13.93 -10.81 12.34
N ILE A 496 -13.65 -9.69 11.67
CA ILE A 496 -13.69 -8.26 11.99
C ILE A 496 -15.07 -7.60 12.22
N HIS A 497 -15.81 -7.82 13.33
CA HIS A 497 -17.13 -7.16 13.46
C HIS A 497 -17.03 -5.62 13.65
N THR A 498 -17.99 -4.88 13.11
CA THR A 498 -18.03 -3.40 13.18
C THR A 498 -17.98 -2.81 14.59
N SER A 499 -18.44 -3.55 15.60
CA SER A 499 -18.41 -3.12 17.01
C SER A 499 -17.00 -2.81 17.52
N VAL A 500 -15.96 -3.43 16.96
CA VAL A 500 -14.55 -3.19 17.32
C VAL A 500 -14.13 -1.75 17.01
N TRP A 501 -14.77 -1.11 16.03
CA TRP A 501 -14.45 0.25 15.60
C TRP A 501 -15.24 1.33 16.36
N ALA A 502 -16.25 0.94 17.14
CA ALA A 502 -17.14 1.87 17.81
C ALA A 502 -16.39 2.71 18.87
N GLY A 503 -16.55 4.04 18.82
CA GLY A 503 -15.91 4.97 19.76
C GLY A 503 -14.41 5.19 19.55
N GLN A 504 -13.80 4.54 18.56
CA GLN A 504 -12.36 4.61 18.30
C GLN A 504 -12.00 5.64 17.23
N LYS A 505 -10.77 6.18 17.28
CA LYS A 505 -10.20 7.08 16.26
C LYS A 505 -8.94 6.46 15.66
N ARG A 506 -8.52 6.96 14.48
CA ARG A 506 -7.35 6.46 13.72
C ARG A 506 -7.45 4.95 13.40
N LEU A 507 -8.61 4.56 12.88
CA LEU A 507 -9.00 3.16 12.67
C LEU A 507 -8.03 2.37 11.79
N SER A 508 -7.39 2.98 10.80
CA SER A 508 -6.38 2.31 9.98
C SER A 508 -5.13 1.88 10.74
N GLN A 509 -4.75 2.63 11.79
CA GLN A 509 -3.67 2.21 12.70
C GLN A 509 -4.18 1.12 13.63
N LEU A 510 -5.36 1.32 14.23
CA LEU A 510 -5.99 0.36 15.13
C LEU A 510 -6.16 -1.01 14.47
N ALA A 511 -6.52 -1.07 13.19
CA ALA A 511 -6.67 -2.30 12.43
C ALA A 511 -5.41 -3.18 12.46
N LYS A 512 -4.22 -2.58 12.34
CA LYS A 512 -2.95 -3.30 12.35
C LYS A 512 -2.63 -3.87 13.74
N TRP A 513 -2.85 -3.06 14.78
CA TRP A 513 -2.67 -3.49 16.17
C TRP A 513 -3.65 -4.58 16.57
N LYS A 514 -4.92 -4.44 16.18
CA LYS A 514 -5.93 -5.47 16.43
C LYS A 514 -5.62 -6.75 15.67
N THR A 515 -5.10 -6.64 14.45
CA THR A 515 -4.63 -7.81 13.71
C THR A 515 -3.52 -8.54 14.44
N ALA A 516 -2.50 -7.82 14.91
CA ALA A 516 -1.39 -8.43 15.64
C ALA A 516 -1.82 -9.05 16.98
N GLU A 517 -2.76 -8.41 17.67
CA GLU A 517 -3.37 -8.93 18.89
C GLU A 517 -4.08 -10.28 18.65
N GLU A 518 -4.94 -10.36 17.62
CA GLU A 518 -5.67 -11.59 17.29
C GLU A 518 -4.74 -12.68 16.76
N VAL A 519 -3.69 -12.34 16.01
CA VAL A 519 -2.66 -13.31 15.59
C VAL A 519 -1.92 -13.87 16.80
N ALA A 520 -1.50 -13.02 17.74
CA ALA A 520 -0.83 -13.46 18.96
C ALA A 520 -1.75 -14.30 19.86
N ALA A 521 -3.05 -13.96 19.93
CA ALA A 521 -4.04 -14.76 20.63
C ALA A 521 -4.22 -16.15 20.00
N LEU A 522 -4.23 -16.23 18.66
CA LEU A 522 -4.28 -17.51 17.95
C LEU A 522 -3.02 -18.36 18.23
N VAL A 523 -1.82 -17.77 18.18
CA VAL A 523 -0.58 -18.48 18.53
C VAL A 523 -0.64 -19.03 19.96
N ARG A 524 -1.12 -18.24 20.93
CA ARG A 524 -1.32 -18.69 22.33
C ARG A 524 -2.32 -19.84 22.47
N SER A 525 -3.31 -19.91 21.59
CA SER A 525 -4.33 -20.97 21.65
C SER A 525 -3.87 -22.32 21.09
N LEU A 526 -2.75 -22.35 20.36
CA LEU A 526 -2.21 -23.57 19.76
C LEU A 526 -1.14 -24.23 20.65
N PRO A 527 -1.07 -25.57 20.69
CA PRO A 527 0.05 -26.30 21.27
C PRO A 527 1.39 -25.90 20.63
N VAL A 528 2.49 -26.03 21.37
CA VAL A 528 3.82 -25.57 20.94
C VAL A 528 4.30 -26.27 19.65
N GLU A 529 3.83 -27.49 19.40
CA GLU A 529 4.12 -28.28 18.21
C GLU A 529 3.44 -27.72 16.94
N GLU A 530 2.29 -27.06 17.11
CA GLU A 530 1.51 -26.46 16.02
C GLU A 530 1.78 -24.96 15.82
N GLN A 531 2.55 -24.35 16.73
CA GLN A 531 2.92 -22.94 16.63
C GLN A 531 3.81 -22.68 15.40
N PRO A 532 3.57 -21.58 14.67
CA PRO A 532 4.37 -21.24 13.50
C PRO A 532 5.81 -20.94 13.90
N LYS A 533 6.79 -21.41 13.13
CA LYS A 533 8.20 -21.00 13.27
C LYS A 533 8.49 -19.70 12.52
N ARG A 534 7.71 -19.40 11.47
CA ARG A 534 7.83 -18.16 10.69
C ARG A 534 6.46 -17.58 10.35
N ILE A 535 6.31 -16.28 10.54
CA ILE A 535 5.15 -15.49 10.12
C ILE A 535 5.60 -14.50 9.05
N ILE A 536 4.94 -14.56 7.89
CA ILE A 536 5.21 -13.68 6.75
C ILE A 536 4.04 -12.70 6.61
N VAL A 537 4.34 -11.41 6.68
CA VAL A 537 3.33 -10.37 6.49
C VAL A 537 3.31 -9.89 5.05
N THR A 538 2.10 -9.72 4.49
CA THR A 538 1.93 -9.15 3.14
C THR A 538 2.25 -7.66 3.08
N ARG A 539 2.07 -6.94 4.20
CA ARG A 539 2.26 -5.49 4.28
C ARG A 539 3.26 -5.13 5.37
N LYS A 540 4.29 -4.34 5.03
CA LYS A 540 5.36 -3.90 5.96
C LYS A 540 4.83 -3.23 7.23
N GLY A 541 3.67 -2.59 7.16
CA GLY A 541 3.05 -1.95 8.32
C GLY A 541 2.61 -2.90 9.44
N MET A 542 2.60 -4.21 9.20
CA MET A 542 2.28 -5.25 10.19
C MET A 542 3.50 -5.78 10.96
N LEU A 543 4.73 -5.49 10.53
CA LEU A 543 5.95 -5.93 11.20
C LEU A 543 6.00 -5.41 12.64
N ASP A 544 5.98 -4.08 12.84
CA ASP A 544 6.10 -3.51 14.19
C ASP A 544 5.00 -4.01 15.15
N PRO A 545 3.71 -4.05 14.78
CA PRO A 545 2.68 -4.55 15.69
C PRO A 545 2.87 -6.02 16.06
N LEU A 546 3.25 -6.89 15.12
CA LEU A 546 3.47 -8.32 15.40
C LEU A 546 4.70 -8.53 16.27
N GLU A 547 5.83 -7.87 15.99
CA GLU A 547 7.04 -7.94 16.82
C GLU A 547 6.73 -7.59 18.28
N VAL A 548 5.85 -6.61 18.52
CA VAL A 548 5.47 -6.15 19.86
C VAL A 548 4.52 -7.11 20.57
N HIS A 549 3.62 -7.76 19.84
CA HIS A 549 2.62 -8.67 20.39
C HIS A 549 3.13 -10.11 20.54
N LEU A 550 4.19 -10.48 19.81
CA LEU A 550 4.81 -11.80 19.85
C LEU A 550 6.13 -11.83 20.64
N LEU A 551 6.39 -10.83 21.50
CA LEU A 551 7.57 -10.84 22.39
C LEU A 551 7.62 -12.07 23.31
N ASP A 552 6.46 -12.62 23.67
CA ASP A 552 6.35 -13.84 24.47
C ASP A 552 6.79 -15.09 23.68
N PHE A 553 7.01 -14.96 22.36
CA PHE A 553 7.34 -16.03 21.43
C PHE A 553 8.65 -15.74 20.66
N PRO A 554 9.82 -15.75 21.34
CA PRO A 554 11.11 -15.37 20.75
C PRO A 554 11.55 -16.25 19.58
N ASN A 555 11.01 -17.47 19.49
CA ASN A 555 11.36 -18.46 18.46
C ASN A 555 10.59 -18.27 17.15
N ILE A 556 9.65 -17.33 17.08
CA ILE A 556 8.84 -17.08 15.88
C ILE A 556 9.48 -15.96 15.08
N VAL A 557 9.96 -16.31 13.88
CA VAL A 557 10.58 -15.35 12.96
C VAL A 557 9.50 -14.56 12.23
N ILE A 558 9.59 -13.22 12.24
CA ILE A 558 8.64 -12.33 11.57
C ILE A 558 9.34 -11.69 10.36
N THR A 559 8.86 -11.98 9.16
CA THR A 559 9.46 -11.46 7.91
C THR A 559 8.45 -10.75 7.04
N GLY A 560 8.92 -9.80 6.22
CA GLY A 560 8.11 -9.15 5.19
C GLY A 560 8.14 -9.93 3.87
N SER A 561 7.17 -9.62 3.00
CA SER A 561 7.16 -10.07 1.61
C SER A 561 7.42 -8.90 0.66
N GLU A 562 8.30 -9.10 -0.33
CA GLU A 562 8.43 -8.21 -1.50
C GLU A 562 7.35 -8.52 -2.55
N LEU A 563 6.83 -9.75 -2.55
CA LEU A 563 5.76 -10.18 -3.43
C LEU A 563 4.41 -9.62 -2.95
N GLN A 564 3.65 -8.98 -3.85
CA GLN A 564 2.29 -8.52 -3.57
C GLN A 564 1.27 -9.64 -3.83
N LEU A 565 1.15 -10.57 -2.89
CA LEU A 565 0.23 -11.71 -3.02
C LEU A 565 -1.25 -11.27 -2.97
N PRO A 566 -2.17 -11.92 -3.73
CA PRO A 566 -3.53 -11.43 -3.96
C PRO A 566 -4.54 -11.95 -2.93
N PHE A 567 -4.14 -12.20 -1.67
CA PHE A 567 -5.04 -12.76 -0.65
C PHE A 567 -6.28 -11.88 -0.38
N GLN A 568 -6.17 -10.56 -0.59
CA GLN A 568 -7.31 -9.65 -0.54
C GLN A 568 -8.47 -10.04 -1.46
N ALA A 569 -8.20 -10.77 -2.55
CA ALA A 569 -9.24 -11.21 -3.49
C ALA A 569 -10.08 -12.37 -2.94
N ALA A 570 -9.65 -13.04 -1.86
CA ALA A 570 -10.40 -14.13 -1.24
C ALA A 570 -11.80 -13.67 -0.79
N ILE A 571 -11.96 -12.42 -0.36
CA ILE A 571 -13.27 -11.88 0.03
C ILE A 571 -14.26 -11.75 -1.14
N LYS A 572 -13.77 -11.79 -2.38
CA LYS A 572 -14.62 -11.79 -3.58
C LYS A 572 -15.24 -13.17 -3.83
N LEU A 573 -14.85 -14.21 -3.09
CA LEU A 573 -15.53 -15.51 -3.11
C LEU A 573 -16.82 -15.40 -2.30
N GLU A 574 -17.94 -15.84 -2.88
CA GLU A 574 -19.27 -15.73 -2.26
C GLU A 574 -19.30 -16.36 -0.86
N LYS A 575 -18.70 -17.55 -0.70
CA LYS A 575 -18.64 -18.27 0.57
C LYS A 575 -18.00 -17.44 1.70
N PHE A 576 -16.89 -16.75 1.41
CA PHE A 576 -16.20 -15.92 2.41
C PHE A 576 -16.85 -14.53 2.55
N GLY A 577 -17.22 -13.91 1.43
CA GLY A 577 -17.86 -12.60 1.42
C GLY A 577 -19.17 -12.58 2.20
N ASP A 578 -20.05 -13.54 1.95
CA ASP A 578 -21.34 -13.66 2.65
C ASP A 578 -21.16 -13.95 4.13
N LEU A 579 -20.23 -14.84 4.48
CA LEU A 579 -19.95 -15.19 5.86
C LEU A 579 -19.49 -13.98 6.67
N ILE A 580 -18.58 -13.17 6.11
CA ILE A 580 -18.08 -11.94 6.74
C ILE A 580 -19.21 -10.91 6.88
N LEU A 581 -20.05 -10.74 5.85
CA LEU A 581 -21.13 -9.75 5.87
C LEU A 581 -22.28 -10.13 6.82
N LYS A 582 -22.60 -11.41 6.96
CA LYS A 582 -23.70 -11.91 7.81
C LYS A 582 -23.31 -12.06 9.29
N ALA A 583 -22.03 -12.05 9.61
CA ALA A 583 -21.56 -12.21 10.99
C ALA A 583 -22.04 -11.06 11.90
N THR A 584 -22.62 -11.42 13.04
CA THR A 584 -23.11 -10.49 14.07
C THR A 584 -22.10 -10.25 15.20
N GLU A 585 -21.09 -11.10 15.31
CA GLU A 585 -20.04 -11.01 16.33
C GLU A 585 -18.66 -11.43 15.78
N PRO A 586 -17.55 -11.05 16.46
CA PRO A 586 -16.21 -11.51 16.08
C PRO A 586 -16.05 -13.02 16.33
N GLN A 587 -15.76 -13.78 15.28
CA GLN A 587 -15.59 -15.24 15.37
C GLN A 587 -14.40 -15.73 14.52
N MET A 588 -13.78 -16.83 14.92
CA MET A 588 -12.72 -17.50 14.16
C MET A 588 -13.33 -18.65 13.37
N VAL A 589 -13.09 -18.70 12.06
CA VAL A 589 -13.61 -19.76 11.19
C VAL A 589 -12.45 -20.45 10.48
N LEU A 590 -12.42 -21.78 10.58
CA LEU A 590 -11.39 -22.62 9.98
C LEU A 590 -11.85 -23.12 8.60
N PHE A 591 -10.99 -22.98 7.61
CA PHE A 591 -11.17 -23.54 6.27
C PHE A 591 -9.92 -24.28 5.82
N ASN A 592 -10.09 -25.22 4.88
CA ASN A 592 -8.99 -25.65 4.02
C ASN A 592 -9.22 -25.04 2.64
N ILE A 593 -8.40 -24.06 2.25
CA ILE A 593 -8.58 -23.37 0.97
C ILE A 593 -8.10 -24.20 -0.22
N TYR A 594 -7.41 -25.33 0.00
CA TYR A 594 -7.06 -26.28 -1.05
C TYR A 594 -8.11 -27.35 -1.28
N ASP A 595 -9.17 -27.39 -0.46
CA ASP A 595 -10.15 -28.47 -0.45
C ASP A 595 -9.45 -29.85 -0.38
N ASP A 596 -9.45 -30.61 -1.47
CA ASP A 596 -8.86 -31.94 -1.59
C ASP A 596 -7.68 -32.03 -2.57
N TRP A 597 -7.17 -30.90 -3.09
CA TRP A 597 -6.11 -30.88 -4.11
C TRP A 597 -4.82 -31.60 -3.67
N LEU A 598 -4.50 -31.60 -2.38
CA LEU A 598 -3.29 -32.25 -1.86
C LEU A 598 -3.29 -33.78 -2.03
N LYS A 599 -4.41 -34.38 -2.44
CA LYS A 599 -4.46 -35.81 -2.80
C LYS A 599 -3.82 -36.09 -4.15
N THR A 600 -3.91 -35.17 -5.12
CA THR A 600 -3.44 -35.37 -6.50
C THR A 600 -2.23 -34.51 -6.85
N ILE A 601 -2.03 -33.37 -6.18
CA ILE A 601 -0.92 -32.45 -6.46
C ILE A 601 -0.14 -32.05 -5.20
N SER A 602 1.10 -31.60 -5.40
CA SER A 602 1.96 -31.11 -4.32
C SER A 602 1.45 -29.79 -3.72
N SER A 603 1.87 -29.47 -2.50
CA SER A 603 1.58 -28.17 -1.85
C SER A 603 2.09 -26.98 -2.66
N TYR A 604 3.25 -27.12 -3.32
CA TYR A 604 3.81 -26.09 -4.20
C TYR A 604 2.87 -25.78 -5.37
N THR A 605 2.36 -26.83 -6.02
CA THR A 605 1.43 -26.71 -7.14
C THR A 605 0.08 -26.17 -6.68
N ALA A 606 -0.44 -26.67 -5.55
CA ALA A 606 -1.71 -26.22 -4.97
C ALA A 606 -1.67 -24.73 -4.58
N PHE A 607 -0.56 -24.27 -3.99
CA PHE A 607 -0.35 -22.85 -3.72
C PHE A 607 -0.28 -22.02 -5.01
N SER A 608 0.44 -22.49 -6.02
CA SER A 608 0.54 -21.80 -7.31
C SER A 608 -0.82 -21.69 -8.01
N ARG A 609 -1.63 -22.76 -8.00
CA ARG A 609 -3.03 -22.76 -8.45
C ARG A 609 -3.86 -21.72 -7.70
N LEU A 610 -3.78 -21.71 -6.36
CA LEU A 610 -4.50 -20.74 -5.53
C LEU A 610 -4.12 -19.30 -5.89
N ILE A 611 -2.83 -18.99 -5.99
CA ILE A 611 -2.35 -17.64 -6.33
C ILE A 611 -2.84 -17.23 -7.72
N LEU A 612 -2.82 -18.14 -8.69
CA LEU A 612 -3.32 -17.90 -10.04
C LEU A 612 -4.82 -17.55 -10.03
N ILE A 613 -5.64 -18.33 -9.30
CA ILE A 613 -7.08 -18.08 -9.18
C ILE A 613 -7.35 -16.74 -8.49
N LEU A 614 -6.71 -16.48 -7.35
CA LEU A 614 -6.89 -15.25 -6.59
C LEU A 614 -6.41 -14.02 -7.37
N ARG A 615 -5.33 -14.14 -8.16
CA ARG A 615 -4.85 -13.07 -9.04
C ARG A 615 -5.84 -12.80 -10.16
N ALA A 616 -6.39 -13.83 -10.81
CA ALA A 616 -7.42 -13.67 -11.83
C ALA A 616 -8.68 -13.01 -11.26
N LEU A 617 -9.14 -13.40 -10.07
CA LEU A 617 -10.25 -12.76 -9.36
C LEU A 617 -9.94 -11.30 -8.95
N HIS A 618 -8.67 -11.01 -8.66
CA HIS A 618 -8.24 -9.65 -8.38
C HIS A 618 -8.37 -8.76 -9.64
N VAL A 619 -7.90 -9.26 -10.78
CA VAL A 619 -7.88 -8.58 -12.08
C VAL A 619 -9.27 -8.43 -12.69
N ASN A 620 -9.99 -9.53 -12.89
CA ASN A 620 -11.32 -9.53 -13.49
C ASN A 620 -12.20 -10.61 -12.82
N PRO A 621 -12.97 -10.24 -11.79
CA PRO A 621 -13.74 -11.20 -11.01
C PRO A 621 -14.81 -11.90 -11.85
N ASP A 622 -15.47 -11.18 -12.77
CA ASP A 622 -16.57 -11.72 -13.57
C ASP A 622 -16.07 -12.79 -14.55
N LYS A 623 -15.00 -12.51 -15.30
CA LYS A 623 -14.41 -13.47 -16.22
C LYS A 623 -13.80 -14.66 -15.49
N ALA A 624 -13.07 -14.42 -14.40
CA ALA A 624 -12.45 -15.49 -13.62
C ALA A 624 -13.50 -16.46 -13.06
N ARG A 625 -14.64 -15.97 -12.55
CA ARG A 625 -15.76 -16.81 -12.09
C ARG A 625 -16.35 -17.64 -13.23
N SER A 626 -16.54 -17.04 -14.41
CA SER A 626 -17.02 -17.77 -15.59
C SER A 626 -16.05 -18.88 -16.03
N LEU A 627 -14.74 -18.64 -15.93
CA LEU A 627 -13.73 -19.65 -16.27
C LEU A 627 -13.67 -20.80 -15.27
N LEU A 628 -13.92 -20.51 -13.98
CA LEU A 628 -13.97 -21.53 -12.93
C LEU A 628 -15.19 -22.46 -13.05
N ARG A 629 -16.27 -22.02 -13.68
CA ARG A 629 -17.51 -22.79 -13.88
C ARG A 629 -17.89 -22.83 -15.37
N PRO A 630 -17.16 -23.61 -16.20
CA PRO A 630 -17.40 -23.64 -17.64
C PRO A 630 -18.69 -24.37 -18.04
N ASP A 631 -19.21 -25.26 -17.19
CA ASP A 631 -20.43 -26.03 -17.41
C ASP A 631 -21.30 -26.06 -16.14
N LYS A 632 -22.62 -26.10 -16.32
CA LYS A 632 -23.63 -26.22 -15.26
C LYS A 632 -23.57 -27.56 -14.53
N SER A 633 -23.03 -28.60 -15.18
CA SER A 633 -22.83 -29.93 -14.58
C SER A 633 -21.80 -29.93 -13.44
N ILE A 634 -20.90 -28.93 -13.41
CA ILE A 634 -19.83 -28.84 -12.42
C ILE A 634 -20.34 -28.16 -11.16
N LEU A 635 -20.48 -28.93 -10.09
CA LEU A 635 -20.94 -28.47 -8.79
C LEU A 635 -19.76 -28.20 -7.84
N THR A 636 -19.94 -27.23 -6.94
CA THR A 636 -19.07 -27.02 -5.78
C THR A 636 -19.68 -27.77 -4.60
N GLN A 637 -18.92 -28.67 -3.98
CA GLN A 637 -19.38 -29.38 -2.79
C GLN A 637 -19.67 -28.41 -1.64
N PRO A 638 -20.66 -28.67 -0.75
CA PRO A 638 -21.01 -27.75 0.34
C PRO A 638 -19.84 -27.40 1.27
N HIS A 639 -18.95 -28.37 1.52
CA HIS A 639 -17.75 -28.20 2.36
C HIS A 639 -16.56 -27.61 1.58
N HIS A 640 -16.56 -27.63 0.24
CA HIS A 640 -15.49 -27.09 -0.59
C HIS A 640 -15.65 -25.59 -0.88
N VAL A 641 -14.55 -24.95 -1.22
CA VAL A 641 -14.51 -23.56 -1.70
C VAL A 641 -14.56 -23.52 -3.23
N TRP A 642 -13.90 -24.46 -3.89
CA TRP A 642 -13.72 -24.49 -5.34
C TRP A 642 -14.61 -25.53 -6.03
N PRO A 643 -14.94 -25.35 -7.32
CA PRO A 643 -15.64 -26.35 -8.11
C PRO A 643 -14.85 -27.67 -8.18
N SER A 644 -15.56 -28.80 -8.13
CA SER A 644 -14.95 -30.13 -8.25
C SER A 644 -14.62 -30.43 -9.72
N LEU A 645 -13.37 -30.19 -10.11
CA LEU A 645 -12.84 -30.43 -11.46
C LEU A 645 -11.84 -31.59 -11.45
N THR A 646 -11.73 -32.29 -12.59
CA THR A 646 -10.65 -33.26 -12.82
C THR A 646 -9.31 -32.54 -13.08
N ASP A 647 -8.18 -33.23 -12.94
CA ASP A 647 -6.86 -32.63 -13.16
C ASP A 647 -6.68 -32.07 -14.58
N GLU A 648 -7.23 -32.74 -15.60
CA GLU A 648 -7.22 -32.23 -16.99
C GLU A 648 -8.05 -30.96 -17.17
N GLN A 649 -9.21 -30.87 -16.49
CA GLN A 649 -10.03 -29.67 -16.51
C GLN A 649 -9.32 -28.53 -15.78
N TRP A 650 -8.65 -28.81 -14.65
CA TRP A 650 -7.84 -27.83 -13.94
C TRP A 650 -6.75 -27.25 -14.82
N ILE A 651 -6.02 -28.06 -15.59
CA ILE A 651 -5.00 -27.57 -16.52
C ILE A 651 -5.58 -26.57 -17.52
N LYS A 652 -6.75 -26.88 -18.11
CA LYS A 652 -7.42 -25.97 -19.07
C LYS A 652 -7.83 -24.66 -18.41
N VAL A 653 -8.39 -24.73 -17.20
CA VAL A 653 -8.80 -23.54 -16.43
C VAL A 653 -7.58 -22.71 -16.03
N GLU A 654 -6.50 -23.33 -15.56
CA GLU A 654 -5.25 -22.65 -15.19
C GLU A 654 -4.65 -21.88 -16.36
N ILE A 655 -4.59 -22.49 -17.56
CA ILE A 655 -4.12 -21.81 -18.76
C ILE A 655 -4.99 -20.58 -19.05
N ALA A 656 -6.31 -20.73 -19.02
CA ALA A 656 -7.22 -19.61 -19.27
C ALA A 656 -7.11 -18.48 -18.23
N LEU A 657 -6.90 -18.82 -16.95
CA LEU A 657 -6.70 -17.83 -15.89
C LEU A 657 -5.36 -17.09 -16.05
N LYS A 658 -4.29 -17.81 -16.43
CA LYS A 658 -2.98 -17.23 -16.75
C LYS A 658 -3.10 -16.23 -17.91
N ASP A 659 -3.75 -16.64 -19.00
CA ASP A 659 -3.90 -15.80 -20.19
C ASP A 659 -4.74 -14.55 -19.89
N LEU A 660 -5.75 -14.65 -19.03
CA LEU A 660 -6.53 -13.51 -18.54
C LEU A 660 -5.65 -12.49 -17.78
N ILE A 661 -4.77 -12.96 -16.91
CA ILE A 661 -3.86 -12.10 -16.13
C ILE A 661 -2.85 -11.43 -17.06
N LEU A 662 -2.23 -12.19 -17.96
CA LEU A 662 -1.23 -11.67 -18.90
C LEU A 662 -1.85 -10.68 -19.89
N ALA A 663 -3.06 -10.92 -20.39
CA ALA A 663 -3.76 -10.01 -21.27
C ALA A 663 -4.08 -8.66 -20.59
N ASP A 664 -4.46 -8.66 -19.31
CA ASP A 664 -4.67 -7.43 -18.55
C ASP A 664 -3.36 -6.67 -18.31
N TYR A 665 -2.29 -7.36 -17.93
CA TYR A 665 -0.96 -6.76 -17.77
C TYR A 665 -0.46 -6.14 -19.08
N ALA A 666 -0.54 -6.89 -20.18
CA ALA A 666 -0.18 -6.46 -21.52
C ALA A 666 -0.96 -5.22 -21.96
N LYS A 667 -2.28 -5.21 -21.73
CA LYS A 667 -3.14 -4.07 -22.07
C LYS A 667 -2.82 -2.82 -21.24
N LYS A 668 -2.52 -2.97 -19.94
CA LYS A 668 -2.18 -1.84 -19.06
C LYS A 668 -0.82 -1.24 -19.37
N ASN A 669 0.15 -2.06 -19.79
CA ASN A 669 1.53 -1.64 -20.03
C ASN A 669 1.88 -1.48 -21.51
N ASN A 670 0.93 -1.71 -22.42
CA ASN A 670 1.13 -1.71 -23.87
C ASN A 670 2.29 -2.63 -24.32
N VAL A 671 2.30 -3.86 -23.80
CA VAL A 671 3.31 -4.88 -24.10
C VAL A 671 2.64 -6.07 -24.78
N ASN A 672 3.29 -6.67 -25.79
CA ASN A 672 2.82 -7.93 -26.37
C ASN A 672 2.98 -9.08 -25.35
N PRO A 673 1.92 -9.82 -24.97
CA PRO A 673 2.02 -10.93 -24.01
C PRO A 673 3.08 -11.98 -24.37
N ASN A 674 3.32 -12.18 -25.68
CA ASN A 674 4.27 -13.17 -26.19
C ASN A 674 5.74 -12.73 -26.05
N ALA A 675 6.00 -11.45 -25.78
CA ALA A 675 7.35 -10.93 -25.56
C ALA A 675 7.86 -11.16 -24.12
N LEU A 676 7.02 -11.73 -23.24
CA LEU A 676 7.34 -11.98 -21.84
C LEU A 676 8.10 -13.31 -21.68
N THR A 677 9.18 -13.26 -20.92
CA THR A 677 9.95 -14.44 -20.49
C THR A 677 9.21 -15.21 -19.38
N GLN A 678 9.57 -16.49 -19.17
CA GLN A 678 8.96 -17.30 -18.10
C GLN A 678 9.19 -16.72 -16.70
N SER A 679 10.35 -16.10 -16.44
CA SER A 679 10.61 -15.40 -15.19
C SER A 679 9.70 -14.18 -15.02
N GLU A 680 9.52 -13.37 -16.06
CA GLU A 680 8.62 -12.21 -16.03
C GLU A 680 7.15 -12.65 -15.84
N ILE A 681 6.71 -13.73 -16.50
CA ILE A 681 5.36 -14.30 -16.31
C ILE A 681 5.15 -14.72 -14.85
N ARG A 682 6.11 -15.45 -14.26
CA ARG A 682 6.06 -15.86 -12.85
C ARG A 682 5.98 -14.63 -11.94
N ASP A 683 6.83 -13.65 -12.17
CA ASP A 683 6.91 -12.44 -11.34
C ASP A 683 5.62 -11.60 -11.45
N ILE A 684 4.99 -11.51 -12.62
CA ILE A 684 3.66 -10.90 -12.80
C ILE A 684 2.59 -11.62 -11.97
N ILE A 685 2.56 -12.95 -12.02
CA ILE A 685 1.58 -13.76 -11.28
C ILE A 685 1.78 -13.62 -9.77
N LEU A 686 3.04 -13.60 -9.31
CA LEU A 686 3.39 -13.40 -7.91
C LEU A 686 3.24 -11.93 -7.45
N GLY A 687 3.10 -10.98 -8.37
CA GLY A 687 2.91 -9.56 -8.08
C GLY A 687 4.20 -8.86 -7.66
N ALA A 688 5.34 -9.26 -8.24
CA ALA A 688 6.59 -8.52 -8.12
C ALA A 688 6.58 -7.28 -9.03
N GLU A 689 7.28 -6.22 -8.61
CA GLU A 689 7.44 -5.01 -9.43
C GLU A 689 8.43 -5.29 -10.56
N ILE A 690 7.92 -5.34 -11.81
CA ILE A 690 8.74 -5.54 -13.00
C ILE A 690 8.65 -4.32 -13.94
N THR A 691 9.79 -3.93 -14.51
CA THR A 691 9.84 -2.91 -15.56
C THR A 691 9.33 -3.51 -16.87
N PRO A 692 8.41 -2.84 -17.58
CA PRO A 692 7.95 -3.32 -18.89
C PRO A 692 9.13 -3.50 -19.87
N PRO A 693 9.15 -4.58 -20.68
CA PRO A 693 10.22 -4.79 -21.65
C PRO A 693 10.30 -3.66 -22.68
N SER A 694 11.52 -3.24 -23.03
CA SER A 694 11.78 -2.14 -23.97
C SER A 694 11.26 -2.43 -25.38
N GLN A 695 10.86 -1.38 -26.11
CA GLN A 695 10.32 -1.49 -27.48
C GLN A 695 11.30 -2.20 -28.44
N GLN A 696 12.60 -2.00 -28.23
CA GLN A 696 13.64 -2.64 -29.04
C GLN A 696 13.67 -4.17 -28.85
N ARG A 697 13.44 -4.66 -27.62
CA ARG A 697 13.32 -6.10 -27.32
C ARG A 697 12.04 -6.70 -27.91
N GLN A 698 10.96 -5.91 -27.94
CA GLN A 698 9.70 -6.32 -28.57
C GLN A 698 9.86 -6.51 -30.08
N GLN A 699 10.55 -5.59 -30.76
CA GLN A 699 10.85 -5.69 -32.20
C GLN A 699 11.72 -6.91 -32.53
N ILE A 700 12.75 -7.19 -31.71
CA ILE A 700 13.62 -8.36 -31.91
C ILE A 700 12.82 -9.67 -31.77
N ALA A 701 11.93 -9.77 -30.78
CA ALA A 701 11.08 -10.95 -30.60
C ALA A 701 10.09 -11.14 -31.76
N GLU A 702 9.55 -10.06 -32.33
CA GLU A 702 8.71 -10.12 -33.53
C GLU A 702 9.49 -10.58 -34.77
N ILE A 703 10.74 -10.11 -34.94
CA ILE A 703 11.63 -10.52 -36.04
C ILE A 703 12.03 -12.00 -35.92
N GLU A 704 12.39 -12.47 -34.71
CA GLU A 704 12.70 -13.89 -34.47
C GLU A 704 11.49 -14.80 -34.70
N LYS A 705 10.28 -14.33 -34.37
CA LYS A 705 9.05 -15.07 -34.63
C LYS A 705 8.73 -15.14 -36.12
N GLN A 706 8.89 -14.03 -36.85
CA GLN A 706 8.77 -14.02 -38.31
C GLN A 706 9.80 -14.93 -38.99
N ALA A 707 11.02 -15.04 -38.44
CA ALA A 707 12.04 -15.97 -38.91
C ALA A 707 11.69 -17.45 -38.63
N ARG A 708 10.96 -17.75 -37.54
CA ARG A 708 10.50 -19.11 -37.21
C ARG A 708 9.23 -19.54 -37.95
N GLU A 709 8.34 -18.60 -38.29
CA GLU A 709 7.09 -18.88 -39.01
C GLU A 709 7.26 -18.92 -40.54
N GLY A 710 8.49 -18.74 -41.07
CA GLY A 710 8.82 -18.81 -42.49
C GLY A 710 8.77 -20.21 -43.14
N GLY A 711 8.15 -21.21 -42.49
CA GLY A 711 8.02 -22.58 -43.02
C GLY A 711 6.56 -23.04 -43.09
N ASN A 712 6.02 -23.09 -44.31
CA ASN A 712 4.74 -23.67 -44.73
C ASN A 712 3.44 -22.92 -44.35
N MET A 713 3.00 -22.03 -45.23
CA MET A 713 1.60 -21.67 -45.40
C MET A 713 0.97 -22.52 -46.52
N THR A 714 0.10 -23.48 -46.18
CA THR A 714 -0.82 -24.12 -47.14
C THR A 714 -2.23 -23.60 -46.93
N ALA A 715 -2.80 -22.99 -47.97
CA ALA A 715 -4.17 -22.50 -48.00
C ALA A 715 -5.16 -23.68 -47.97
N VAL A 716 -6.17 -23.64 -47.10
CA VAL A 716 -7.21 -24.68 -47.01
C VAL A 716 -8.49 -24.15 -47.65
N THR A 717 -8.97 -24.85 -48.68
CA THR A 717 -10.24 -24.58 -49.37
C THR A 717 -11.36 -25.38 -48.73
N THR A 718 -12.41 -24.72 -48.24
CA THR A 718 -13.57 -25.40 -47.63
C THR A 718 -14.83 -25.15 -48.46
N LYS A 719 -15.56 -26.21 -48.82
CA LYS A 719 -16.85 -26.17 -49.53
C LYS A 719 -18.01 -26.12 -48.52
N SER A 720 -18.93 -25.18 -48.66
CA SER A 720 -20.20 -25.16 -47.89
C SER A 720 -21.38 -24.70 -48.75
N VAL A 721 -22.61 -24.98 -48.32
CA VAL A 721 -23.85 -24.70 -49.07
C VAL A 721 -24.72 -23.74 -48.27
N ASN A 722 -25.34 -22.73 -48.91
CA ASN A 722 -26.26 -21.82 -48.21
C ASN A 722 -27.69 -22.42 -48.09
N VAL A 723 -28.59 -21.73 -47.37
CA VAL A 723 -29.98 -22.16 -47.08
C VAL A 723 -30.86 -22.34 -48.34
N HIS A 724 -30.39 -21.90 -49.51
CA HIS A 724 -31.03 -22.04 -50.82
C HIS A 724 -30.36 -23.07 -51.76
N GLY A 725 -29.32 -23.79 -51.32
CA GLY A 725 -28.75 -24.92 -52.06
C GLY A 725 -27.58 -24.62 -53.01
N ASP A 726 -27.06 -23.38 -53.04
CA ASP A 726 -25.92 -23.02 -53.90
C ASP A 726 -24.57 -23.30 -53.22
N GLU A 727 -23.62 -23.89 -53.97
CA GLU A 727 -22.26 -24.22 -53.49
C GLU A 727 -21.35 -22.98 -53.41
N LEU A 728 -20.82 -22.71 -52.22
CA LEU A 728 -19.78 -21.70 -51.95
C LEU A 728 -18.43 -22.37 -51.66
N ILE A 729 -17.41 -21.99 -52.42
CA ILE A 729 -16.02 -22.42 -52.25
C ILE A 729 -15.24 -21.24 -51.66
N VAL A 730 -14.73 -21.37 -50.43
CA VAL A 730 -13.93 -20.33 -49.78
C VAL A 730 -12.54 -20.86 -49.45
N THR A 731 -11.51 -20.18 -49.97
CA THR A 731 -10.09 -20.47 -49.71
C THR A 731 -9.61 -19.58 -48.57
N THR A 732 -9.26 -20.15 -47.42
CA THR A 732 -8.68 -19.40 -46.30
C THR A 732 -7.18 -19.65 -46.22
N THR A 733 -6.41 -18.55 -46.15
CA THR A 733 -4.95 -18.56 -46.16
C THR A 733 -4.34 -18.37 -44.77
N SER A 734 -5.14 -18.08 -43.73
CA SER A 734 -4.65 -17.73 -42.39
C SER A 734 -5.32 -18.56 -41.26
N PRO A 735 -4.56 -19.13 -40.31
CA PRO A 735 -5.09 -19.81 -39.12
C PRO A 735 -5.96 -18.90 -38.22
N TYR A 736 -5.74 -17.57 -38.28
CA TYR A 736 -6.53 -16.58 -37.54
C TYR A 736 -7.97 -16.47 -38.07
N GLU A 737 -8.16 -16.65 -39.38
CA GLU A 737 -9.49 -16.60 -40.01
C GLU A 737 -10.31 -17.87 -39.70
N GLN A 738 -9.65 -19.01 -39.52
CA GLN A 738 -10.30 -20.26 -39.11
C GLN A 738 -10.87 -20.20 -37.67
N ALA A 739 -10.18 -19.53 -36.74
CA ALA A 739 -10.67 -19.38 -35.36
C ALA A 739 -11.75 -18.29 -35.20
N ALA A 740 -11.78 -17.30 -36.10
CA ALA A 740 -12.73 -16.18 -36.06
C ALA A 740 -14.07 -16.47 -36.75
N PHE A 741 -14.23 -17.65 -37.39
CA PHE A 741 -15.48 -18.07 -38.02
C PHE A 741 -16.36 -18.95 -37.11
N GLY A 742 -16.40 -18.63 -35.81
CA GLY A 742 -17.49 -19.07 -34.93
C GLY A 742 -18.70 -18.16 -35.17
N SER A 743 -19.86 -18.74 -35.48
CA SER A 743 -21.07 -17.97 -35.82
C SER A 743 -21.31 -16.83 -34.82
N LYS A 744 -21.53 -15.61 -35.32
CA LYS A 744 -21.79 -14.38 -34.52
C LYS A 744 -23.10 -14.46 -33.69
N THR A 745 -23.65 -15.64 -33.48
CA THR A 745 -25.02 -15.96 -33.07
C THR A 745 -25.11 -16.92 -31.87
N ASP A 746 -24.05 -17.10 -31.08
CA ASP A 746 -24.17 -17.92 -29.86
C ASP A 746 -24.89 -17.14 -28.74
N TRP A 747 -26.22 -17.30 -28.69
CA TRP A 747 -27.08 -16.70 -27.67
C TRP A 747 -26.89 -17.34 -26.30
N ARG A 748 -26.31 -18.56 -26.20
CA ARG A 748 -26.16 -19.28 -24.92
C ARG A 748 -25.10 -18.63 -24.03
N ILE A 749 -23.94 -18.27 -24.60
CA ILE A 749 -22.87 -17.55 -23.88
C ILE A 749 -23.40 -16.21 -23.36
N ARG A 750 -24.21 -15.51 -24.16
CA ARG A 750 -24.82 -14.24 -23.76
C ARG A 750 -25.86 -14.42 -22.67
N ALA A 751 -26.67 -15.48 -22.72
CA ALA A 751 -27.62 -15.80 -21.66
C ALA A 751 -26.93 -16.06 -20.31
N ILE A 752 -25.83 -16.81 -20.29
CA ILE A 752 -25.03 -17.04 -19.07
C ILE A 752 -24.44 -15.72 -18.56
N SER A 753 -23.93 -14.88 -19.46
CA SER A 753 -23.35 -13.59 -19.09
C SER A 753 -24.41 -12.61 -18.55
N ALA A 754 -25.61 -12.60 -19.12
CA ALA A 754 -26.74 -11.78 -18.69
C ALA A 754 -27.24 -12.17 -17.28
N ALA A 755 -27.14 -13.44 -16.89
CA ALA A 755 -27.50 -13.88 -15.53
C ALA A 755 -26.68 -13.18 -14.42
N ASN A 756 -25.49 -12.68 -14.75
CA ASN A 756 -24.62 -11.94 -13.82
C ASN A 756 -24.89 -10.44 -13.76
N LEU A 757 -25.87 -9.90 -14.51
CA LEU A 757 -26.18 -8.45 -14.52
C LEU A 757 -26.56 -7.90 -13.14
N HIS A 758 -27.14 -8.74 -12.27
CA HIS A 758 -27.48 -8.38 -10.90
C HIS A 758 -26.27 -7.90 -10.06
N LEU A 759 -25.04 -8.35 -10.39
CA LEU A 759 -23.81 -7.94 -9.70
C LEU A 759 -23.43 -6.48 -9.99
N ARG A 760 -23.69 -6.00 -11.21
CA ARG A 760 -23.35 -4.63 -11.65
C ARG A 760 -24.21 -3.57 -10.98
N VAL A 761 -25.40 -3.95 -10.53
CA VAL A 761 -26.36 -3.09 -9.83
C VAL A 761 -25.82 -2.57 -8.48
N ASN A 762 -24.75 -3.19 -7.95
CA ASN A 762 -24.07 -2.70 -6.74
C ASN A 762 -23.22 -1.44 -6.97
N HIS A 763 -22.84 -1.19 -8.23
CA HIS A 763 -21.98 -0.07 -8.63
C HIS A 763 -22.69 0.72 -9.72
N ILE A 764 -23.52 1.69 -9.31
CA ILE A 764 -24.25 2.56 -10.22
C ILE A 764 -23.66 3.97 -10.14
N TYR A 765 -23.23 4.49 -11.28
CA TYR A 765 -22.77 5.87 -11.45
C TYR A 765 -23.87 6.67 -12.13
N VAL A 766 -24.14 7.87 -11.63
CA VAL A 766 -25.07 8.81 -12.25
C VAL A 766 -24.28 10.01 -12.73
N ASN A 767 -24.30 10.26 -14.03
CA ASN A 767 -23.60 11.34 -14.68
C ASN A 767 -24.56 12.53 -14.83
N SER A 768 -24.52 13.43 -13.85
CA SER A 768 -25.35 14.65 -13.79
C SER A 768 -24.45 15.89 -13.84
N ASP A 769 -24.84 16.89 -14.63
CA ASP A 769 -24.23 18.23 -14.57
C ASP A 769 -24.70 19.02 -13.34
N GLU A 770 -24.09 20.19 -13.09
CA GLU A 770 -24.44 21.09 -12.00
C GLU A 770 -25.92 21.50 -12.04
N VAL A 771 -26.51 21.75 -10.86
CA VAL A 771 -27.95 22.08 -10.73
C VAL A 771 -28.24 23.39 -11.45
N ALA A 772 -28.95 23.34 -12.58
CA ALA A 772 -29.48 24.53 -13.23
C ALA A 772 -30.71 25.03 -12.44
N GLU A 773 -30.74 26.32 -12.10
CA GLU A 773 -31.83 26.95 -11.30
C GLU A 773 -33.22 26.85 -11.96
N ALA A 774 -33.30 26.54 -13.26
CA ALA A 774 -34.53 26.56 -14.05
C ALA A 774 -34.96 25.19 -14.65
N GLY A 775 -34.27 24.08 -14.35
CA GLY A 775 -34.55 22.76 -14.93
C GLY A 775 -35.34 21.80 -14.03
N PHE A 776 -35.98 20.78 -14.61
CA PHE A 776 -36.60 19.69 -13.84
C PHE A 776 -35.57 18.69 -13.31
N THR A 777 -35.78 18.21 -12.08
CA THR A 777 -35.00 17.11 -11.49
C THR A 777 -35.79 15.81 -11.53
N TYR A 778 -35.23 14.77 -12.15
CA TYR A 778 -35.88 13.47 -12.27
C TYR A 778 -35.41 12.53 -11.15
N VAL A 779 -36.35 11.87 -10.48
CA VAL A 779 -36.06 10.93 -9.39
C VAL A 779 -36.51 9.53 -9.81
N MET A 780 -35.53 8.64 -10.03
CA MET A 780 -35.75 7.26 -10.41
C MET A 780 -35.66 6.33 -9.18
N PRO A 781 -36.71 5.57 -8.86
CA PRO A 781 -36.67 4.52 -7.84
C PRO A 781 -35.61 3.47 -8.16
N LYS A 782 -34.81 3.09 -7.16
CA LYS A 782 -33.79 2.06 -7.39
C LYS A 782 -34.42 0.73 -7.79
N ASN A 783 -35.55 0.33 -7.22
CA ASN A 783 -36.19 -0.95 -7.54
C ASN A 783 -36.52 -1.09 -9.03
N LEU A 784 -37.01 0.00 -9.66
CA LEU A 784 -37.26 0.05 -11.09
C LEU A 784 -35.96 -0.15 -11.86
N LEU A 785 -34.93 0.64 -11.56
CA LEU A 785 -33.64 0.57 -12.23
C LEU A 785 -32.97 -0.80 -12.08
N LYS A 786 -32.94 -1.36 -10.87
CA LYS A 786 -32.37 -2.70 -10.60
C LYS A 786 -33.04 -3.75 -11.49
N LYS A 787 -34.38 -3.73 -11.55
CA LYS A 787 -35.13 -4.69 -12.35
C LYS A 787 -34.89 -4.47 -13.85
N PHE A 788 -34.83 -3.23 -14.32
CA PHE A 788 -34.55 -2.89 -15.72
C PHE A 788 -33.19 -3.42 -16.18
N ILE A 789 -32.15 -3.25 -15.36
CA ILE A 789 -30.81 -3.78 -15.63
C ILE A 789 -30.81 -5.32 -15.65
N CYS A 790 -31.50 -5.97 -14.70
CA CYS A 790 -31.50 -7.43 -14.61
C CYS A 790 -32.23 -8.12 -15.77
N ILE A 791 -33.17 -7.45 -16.43
CA ILE A 791 -33.91 -8.02 -17.56
C ILE A 791 -33.24 -7.77 -18.92
N ALA A 792 -32.14 -7.00 -18.97
CA ALA A 792 -31.47 -6.59 -20.19
C ALA A 792 -30.53 -7.65 -20.77
N ASP A 793 -29.98 -7.37 -21.96
CA ASP A 793 -28.82 -8.07 -22.54
C ASP A 793 -27.60 -7.14 -22.52
N LEU A 794 -26.40 -7.71 -22.42
CA LEU A 794 -25.15 -6.93 -22.39
C LEU A 794 -24.83 -6.25 -23.73
N ARG A 795 -25.43 -6.71 -24.83
CA ARG A 795 -25.12 -6.25 -26.20
C ARG A 795 -26.33 -5.64 -26.89
N THR A 796 -27.48 -6.29 -26.81
CA THR A 796 -28.73 -5.86 -27.45
C THR A 796 -29.46 -4.87 -26.57
N GLN A 797 -29.81 -3.70 -27.12
CA GLN A 797 -30.52 -2.66 -26.39
C GLN A 797 -31.98 -3.03 -26.11
N ILE A 798 -32.47 -2.65 -24.94
CA ILE A 798 -33.89 -2.66 -24.55
C ILE A 798 -34.31 -1.26 -24.07
N ALA A 799 -35.59 -0.93 -24.19
CA ALA A 799 -36.21 0.33 -23.80
C ALA A 799 -37.46 0.14 -22.93
N GLY A 800 -37.80 1.15 -22.16
CA GLY A 800 -39.08 1.28 -21.46
C GLY A 800 -39.53 2.73 -21.38
N TYR A 801 -40.84 2.97 -21.50
CA TYR A 801 -41.41 4.31 -21.34
C TYR A 801 -41.53 4.67 -19.86
N MET A 802 -41.17 5.90 -19.51
CA MET A 802 -41.23 6.39 -18.14
C MET A 802 -42.47 7.25 -17.94
N TYR A 803 -43.22 6.94 -16.88
CA TYR A 803 -44.38 7.72 -16.44
C TYR A 803 -44.21 8.08 -14.96
N GLY A 804 -44.67 9.28 -14.60
CA GLY A 804 -44.48 9.79 -13.25
C GLY A 804 -45.40 10.95 -12.92
N VAL A 805 -45.09 11.61 -11.80
CA VAL A 805 -45.84 12.77 -11.31
C VAL A 805 -44.90 13.66 -10.51
N SER A 806 -45.19 14.96 -10.47
CA SER A 806 -44.54 15.87 -9.52
C SER A 806 -45.12 15.69 -8.12
N PRO A 807 -44.28 15.69 -7.07
CA PRO A 807 -44.78 15.65 -5.71
C PRO A 807 -45.53 16.97 -5.40
N PRO A 808 -46.55 16.95 -4.51
CA PRO A 808 -47.44 18.10 -4.28
C PRO A 808 -46.73 19.35 -3.76
N ASP A 809 -45.59 19.16 -3.11
CA ASP A 809 -44.76 20.20 -2.49
C ASP A 809 -43.73 20.81 -3.45
N ASN A 810 -43.41 20.15 -4.58
CA ASN A 810 -42.40 20.65 -5.50
C ASN A 810 -42.68 20.29 -6.98
N PRO A 811 -43.17 21.25 -7.80
CA PRO A 811 -43.47 21.00 -9.21
C PRO A 811 -42.23 20.84 -10.09
N GLN A 812 -41.04 21.26 -9.63
CA GLN A 812 -39.79 21.12 -10.38
C GLN A 812 -39.17 19.72 -10.25
N VAL A 813 -39.70 18.88 -9.34
CA VAL A 813 -39.27 17.48 -9.21
C VAL A 813 -40.22 16.58 -9.98
N LYS A 814 -39.68 15.59 -10.69
CA LYS A 814 -40.43 14.58 -11.44
C LYS A 814 -40.09 13.20 -10.89
N GLU A 815 -41.02 12.58 -10.16
CA GLU A 815 -40.82 11.24 -9.62
C GLU A 815 -41.31 10.18 -10.62
N VAL A 816 -40.40 9.31 -11.07
CA VAL A 816 -40.77 8.19 -11.95
C VAL A 816 -41.52 7.14 -11.13
N ARG A 817 -42.78 6.89 -11.45
CA ARG A 817 -43.65 5.93 -10.74
C ARG A 817 -43.82 4.61 -11.50
N CYS A 818 -43.76 4.65 -12.83
CA CYS A 818 -44.01 3.49 -13.67
C CYS A 818 -43.01 3.42 -14.84
N ILE A 819 -42.54 2.21 -15.15
CA ILE A 819 -41.88 1.89 -16.43
C ILE A 819 -42.77 0.94 -17.22
N VAL A 820 -43.11 1.31 -18.45
CA VAL A 820 -43.88 0.47 -19.36
C VAL A 820 -42.94 -0.22 -20.34
N MET A 821 -42.96 -1.56 -20.36
CA MET A 821 -42.24 -2.37 -21.32
C MET A 821 -43.15 -2.66 -22.52
N ALA A 822 -43.00 -1.90 -23.60
CA ALA A 822 -43.72 -2.16 -24.85
C ALA A 822 -43.11 -3.36 -25.61
N PRO A 823 -43.88 -4.01 -26.51
CA PRO A 823 -43.34 -4.91 -27.52
C PRO A 823 -42.15 -4.25 -28.23
N GLN A 824 -41.00 -4.92 -28.34
CA GLN A 824 -39.81 -4.30 -28.91
C GLN A 824 -38.79 -5.33 -29.40
N TRP A 825 -37.92 -4.89 -30.31
CA TRP A 825 -36.70 -5.61 -30.69
C TRP A 825 -35.56 -4.61 -30.86
N GLY A 826 -34.32 -5.04 -30.63
CA GLY A 826 -33.17 -4.15 -30.60
C GLY A 826 -31.94 -4.76 -31.23
N ASN A 827 -30.95 -3.91 -31.50
CA ASN A 827 -29.61 -4.32 -31.88
C ASN A 827 -28.60 -3.64 -30.94
N HIS A 828 -27.31 -3.59 -31.30
CA HIS A 828 -26.29 -2.94 -30.47
C HIS A 828 -26.32 -1.41 -30.51
N GLN A 829 -27.06 -0.81 -31.44
CA GLN A 829 -27.10 0.63 -31.71
C GLN A 829 -28.44 1.31 -31.43
N GLN A 830 -29.55 0.60 -31.60
CA GLN A 830 -30.90 1.14 -31.46
C GLN A 830 -31.91 0.07 -31.02
N VAL A 831 -33.08 0.55 -30.60
CA VAL A 831 -34.24 -0.24 -30.21
C VAL A 831 -35.45 0.24 -31.01
N ASN A 832 -36.27 -0.71 -31.47
CA ASN A 832 -37.46 -0.44 -32.26
C ASN A 832 -38.70 -0.73 -31.42
N LEU A 833 -39.60 0.25 -31.38
CA LEU A 833 -40.85 0.25 -30.63
C LEU A 833 -42.04 0.45 -31.59
N PRO A 834 -43.23 -0.07 -31.28
CA PRO A 834 -44.46 0.24 -32.00
C PRO A 834 -44.80 1.72 -31.93
N SER A 835 -45.48 2.23 -32.95
CA SER A 835 -45.92 3.62 -33.03
C SER A 835 -47.07 3.96 -32.07
N ALA A 836 -47.74 2.96 -31.50
CA ALA A 836 -48.79 3.17 -30.51
C ALA A 836 -48.19 3.41 -29.12
N LEU A 837 -48.56 4.51 -28.47
CA LEU A 837 -48.20 4.76 -27.07
C LEU A 837 -48.96 3.83 -26.11
N PRO A 838 -48.39 3.57 -24.92
CA PRO A 838 -49.08 2.89 -23.83
C PRO A 838 -50.42 3.54 -23.46
N ASP A 839 -51.48 2.74 -23.39
CA ASP A 839 -52.77 3.12 -22.80
C ASP A 839 -53.19 2.09 -21.76
N HIS A 840 -53.47 2.56 -20.54
CA HIS A 840 -53.88 1.73 -19.40
C HIS A 840 -54.49 2.63 -18.31
N GLU A 841 -55.44 2.11 -17.53
CA GLU A 841 -56.14 2.88 -16.48
C GLU A 841 -55.18 3.49 -15.45
N LEU A 842 -54.16 2.73 -15.02
CA LEU A 842 -53.12 3.18 -14.08
C LEU A 842 -52.19 4.29 -14.61
N LEU A 843 -52.24 4.60 -15.92
CA LEU A 843 -51.44 5.68 -16.51
C LEU A 843 -52.20 7.02 -16.57
N ARG A 844 -53.52 7.02 -16.34
CA ARG A 844 -54.35 8.24 -16.51
C ARG A 844 -53.96 9.39 -15.58
N ASP A 845 -53.51 9.06 -14.37
CA ASP A 845 -53.09 10.04 -13.36
C ASP A 845 -51.57 10.34 -13.43
N LEU A 846 -50.85 9.77 -14.40
CA LEU A 846 -49.41 9.94 -14.57
C LEU A 846 -49.11 10.69 -15.87
N GLU A 847 -48.10 11.56 -15.84
CA GLU A 847 -47.60 12.23 -17.04
C GLU A 847 -46.44 11.43 -17.67
N PRO A 848 -46.29 11.45 -19.01
CA PRO A 848 -45.15 10.87 -19.67
C PRO A 848 -43.88 11.69 -19.39
N LEU A 849 -42.82 11.02 -18.94
CA LEU A 849 -41.52 11.61 -18.64
C LEU A 849 -40.45 11.23 -19.68
N GLY A 850 -40.84 10.56 -20.77
CA GLY A 850 -39.96 10.11 -21.84
C GLY A 850 -39.65 8.63 -21.76
N TRP A 851 -38.39 8.24 -22.00
CA TRP A 851 -38.00 6.83 -22.15
C TRP A 851 -36.58 6.55 -21.63
N LEU A 852 -36.37 5.31 -21.19
CA LEU A 852 -35.11 4.77 -20.69
C LEU A 852 -34.67 3.62 -21.60
N HIS A 853 -33.42 3.56 -22.01
CA HIS A 853 -32.87 2.41 -22.74
C HIS A 853 -31.45 2.03 -22.30
N THR A 854 -31.09 0.77 -22.52
CA THR A 854 -29.74 0.26 -22.24
C THR A 854 -28.81 0.47 -23.44
N GLN A 855 -27.52 0.69 -23.19
CA GLN A 855 -26.49 0.70 -24.23
C GLN A 855 -25.26 -0.15 -23.83
N PRO A 856 -24.65 -0.87 -24.79
CA PRO A 856 -23.55 -1.80 -24.49
C PRO A 856 -22.24 -1.09 -24.13
N ASN A 857 -22.04 0.13 -24.62
CA ASN A 857 -20.86 0.94 -24.37
C ASN A 857 -21.28 2.32 -23.86
N GLU A 858 -20.49 2.90 -22.96
CA GLU A 858 -20.71 4.28 -22.51
C GLU A 858 -20.24 5.26 -23.59
N SER A 859 -21.16 6.13 -24.02
CA SER A 859 -20.86 7.27 -24.90
C SER A 859 -20.87 8.56 -24.08
N PRO A 860 -19.91 9.49 -24.29
CA PRO A 860 -19.92 10.80 -23.64
C PRO A 860 -21.04 11.70 -24.16
N GLN A 861 -21.63 11.35 -25.31
CA GLN A 861 -22.64 12.13 -26.02
C GLN A 861 -23.89 11.28 -26.26
N MET A 862 -25.05 11.93 -26.36
CA MET A 862 -26.29 11.27 -26.80
C MET A 862 -26.08 10.70 -28.22
N SER A 863 -26.65 9.54 -28.56
CA SER A 863 -26.50 9.00 -29.91
C SER A 863 -27.32 9.84 -30.90
N PRO A 864 -26.83 10.07 -32.14
CA PRO A 864 -27.65 10.70 -33.19
C PRO A 864 -28.96 9.92 -33.46
N LEU A 865 -28.94 8.60 -33.28
CA LEU A 865 -30.13 7.74 -33.39
C LEU A 865 -31.13 8.02 -32.27
N ASP A 866 -30.65 8.27 -31.04
CA ASP A 866 -31.52 8.59 -29.90
C ASP A 866 -32.13 9.99 -30.06
N VAL A 867 -31.36 10.96 -30.59
CA VAL A 867 -31.86 12.32 -30.91
C VAL A 867 -32.97 12.23 -31.96
N THR A 868 -32.73 11.45 -33.02
CA THR A 868 -33.70 11.24 -34.10
C THR A 868 -34.94 10.51 -33.60
N ALA A 869 -34.77 9.46 -32.79
CA ALA A 869 -35.87 8.70 -32.21
C ALA A 869 -36.72 9.60 -31.31
N HIS A 870 -36.10 10.29 -30.35
CA HIS A 870 -36.81 11.14 -29.39
C HIS A 870 -37.55 12.31 -30.07
N ALA A 871 -36.94 12.95 -31.08
CA ALA A 871 -37.60 14.00 -31.85
C ALA A 871 -38.84 13.49 -32.61
N LYS A 872 -38.75 12.31 -33.24
CA LYS A 872 -39.89 11.67 -33.92
C LYS A 872 -41.01 11.29 -32.94
N MET A 873 -40.68 10.90 -31.72
CA MET A 873 -41.70 10.62 -30.69
C MET A 873 -42.44 11.89 -30.25
N LEU A 874 -41.70 13.00 -30.05
CA LEU A 874 -42.29 14.30 -29.73
C LEU A 874 -43.19 14.82 -30.85
N GLU A 875 -42.80 14.62 -32.11
CA GLU A 875 -43.61 15.02 -33.28
C GLU A 875 -44.87 14.15 -33.42
N ALA A 876 -44.74 12.84 -33.22
CA ALA A 876 -45.86 11.89 -33.37
C ALA A 876 -46.88 11.99 -32.23
N HIS A 877 -46.47 12.42 -31.03
CA HIS A 877 -47.30 12.35 -29.83
C HIS A 877 -47.38 13.69 -29.10
N LYS A 878 -48.52 14.38 -29.28
CA LYS A 878 -48.82 15.66 -28.60
C LYS A 878 -48.87 15.58 -27.07
N SER A 879 -48.97 14.38 -26.49
CA SER A 879 -48.95 14.17 -25.04
C SER A 879 -47.55 14.29 -24.46
N TRP A 880 -46.50 14.22 -25.27
CA TRP A 880 -45.12 14.40 -24.83
C TRP A 880 -44.74 15.88 -24.90
N ASP A 881 -44.16 16.39 -23.82
CA ASP A 881 -43.71 17.77 -23.69
C ASP A 881 -42.18 17.80 -23.82
N GLY A 882 -41.66 18.60 -24.75
CA GLY A 882 -40.22 18.72 -25.02
C GLY A 882 -39.39 19.25 -23.83
N GLU A 883 -40.03 19.92 -22.88
CA GLU A 883 -39.38 20.40 -21.64
C GLU A 883 -39.37 19.33 -20.53
N ARG A 884 -40.31 18.38 -20.55
CA ARG A 884 -40.49 17.37 -19.48
C ARG A 884 -40.07 15.96 -19.87
N CYS A 885 -40.10 15.63 -21.15
CA CYS A 885 -39.75 14.31 -21.63
C CYS A 885 -38.23 14.22 -21.82
N VAL A 886 -37.63 13.18 -21.26
CA VAL A 886 -36.19 12.95 -21.30
C VAL A 886 -35.84 11.59 -21.86
N THR A 887 -34.63 11.47 -22.37
CA THR A 887 -34.03 10.19 -22.75
C THR A 887 -33.00 9.81 -21.71
N VAL A 888 -33.20 8.69 -21.02
CA VAL A 888 -32.23 8.16 -20.05
C VAL A 888 -31.47 7.00 -20.68
N THR A 889 -30.15 7.07 -20.69
CA THR A 889 -29.29 6.00 -21.17
C THR A 889 -28.70 5.23 -19.98
N CYS A 890 -28.74 3.90 -20.04
CA CYS A 890 -28.12 3.01 -19.05
C CYS A 890 -26.99 2.23 -19.71
N SER A 891 -25.76 2.65 -19.47
CA SER A 891 -24.55 2.10 -20.11
C SER A 891 -23.94 0.98 -19.28
N PHE A 892 -23.60 -0.14 -19.92
CA PHE A 892 -22.91 -1.24 -19.27
C PHE A 892 -21.39 -1.05 -19.31
N THR A 893 -20.78 -0.76 -18.16
CA THR A 893 -19.33 -0.70 -17.98
C THR A 893 -18.84 -1.97 -17.25
N PRO A 894 -17.56 -2.36 -17.36
CA PRO A 894 -17.06 -3.54 -16.64
C PRO A 894 -17.32 -3.43 -15.13
N GLY A 895 -18.11 -4.36 -14.57
CA GLY A 895 -18.47 -4.41 -13.16
C GLY A 895 -19.43 -3.32 -12.64
N SER A 896 -19.93 -2.42 -13.50
CA SER A 896 -20.80 -1.31 -13.08
C SER A 896 -21.79 -0.87 -14.17
N CYS A 897 -22.68 0.07 -13.83
CA CYS A 897 -23.61 0.70 -14.77
C CYS A 897 -23.53 2.22 -14.63
N SER A 898 -23.52 2.94 -15.76
CA SER A 898 -23.57 4.41 -15.79
C SER A 898 -24.91 4.88 -16.33
N LEU A 899 -25.55 5.83 -15.65
CA LEU A 899 -26.79 6.47 -16.10
C LEU A 899 -26.55 7.93 -16.46
N THR A 900 -27.10 8.35 -17.59
CA THR A 900 -27.15 9.76 -18.01
C THR A 900 -28.55 10.09 -18.49
N ALA A 901 -29.08 11.25 -18.11
CA ALA A 901 -30.36 11.75 -18.59
C ALA A 901 -30.14 12.95 -19.52
N TYR A 902 -30.83 12.95 -20.66
CA TYR A 902 -30.73 13.97 -21.68
C TYR A 902 -32.10 14.55 -22.02
N LYS A 903 -32.15 15.86 -22.24
CA LYS A 903 -33.29 16.58 -22.81
C LYS A 903 -32.87 17.13 -24.18
N LEU A 904 -33.79 17.14 -25.16
CA LEU A 904 -33.51 17.77 -26.44
C LEU A 904 -33.62 19.29 -26.34
N THR A 905 -32.70 19.99 -26.98
CA THR A 905 -32.80 21.43 -27.19
C THR A 905 -33.67 21.72 -28.42
N PRO A 906 -34.25 22.92 -28.58
CA PRO A 906 -35.04 23.25 -29.77
C PRO A 906 -34.29 23.03 -31.10
N PRO A 907 -32.98 23.36 -31.23
CA PRO A 907 -32.20 23.01 -32.41
C PRO A 907 -32.08 21.49 -32.64
N GLY A 908 -31.93 20.71 -31.57
CA GLY A 908 -31.85 19.25 -31.67
C GLY A 908 -33.16 18.59 -32.09
N TYR A 909 -34.29 19.13 -31.63
CA TYR A 909 -35.62 18.71 -32.09
C TYR A 909 -35.80 18.96 -33.59
N GLU A 910 -35.44 20.17 -34.07
CA GLU A 910 -35.55 20.53 -35.48
C GLU A 910 -34.65 19.66 -36.37
N TRP A 911 -33.43 19.37 -35.92
CA TRP A 911 -32.53 18.48 -36.64
C TRP A 911 -33.04 17.03 -36.64
N GLY A 912 -33.46 16.51 -35.48
CA GLY A 912 -33.90 15.13 -35.32
C GLY A 912 -35.16 14.77 -36.13
N ARG A 913 -36.11 15.71 -36.27
CA ARG A 913 -37.31 15.49 -37.11
C ARG A 913 -36.99 15.45 -38.60
N GLN A 914 -36.00 16.23 -39.05
CA GLN A 914 -35.59 16.29 -40.46
C GLN A 914 -34.62 15.16 -40.84
N ASN A 915 -33.91 14.59 -39.87
CA ASN A 915 -32.88 13.58 -40.14
C ASN A 915 -33.47 12.27 -40.71
N ARG A 916 -32.95 11.88 -41.88
CA ARG A 916 -33.26 10.62 -42.56
C ARG A 916 -32.05 9.69 -42.66
N ASP A 917 -30.86 10.14 -42.24
CA ASP A 917 -29.64 9.35 -42.24
C ASP A 917 -29.54 8.51 -40.96
N ASN A 918 -29.47 7.19 -41.12
CA ASN A 918 -29.31 6.22 -40.04
C ASN A 918 -27.85 5.78 -39.84
N SER A 919 -26.89 6.49 -40.46
CA SER A 919 -25.47 6.27 -40.24
C SER A 919 -25.06 6.60 -38.80
N ALA A 920 -23.92 6.07 -38.35
CA ALA A 920 -23.41 6.33 -37.01
C ALA A 920 -22.95 7.78 -36.81
N ASN A 921 -22.63 8.49 -37.90
CA ASN A 921 -22.18 9.89 -37.91
C ASN A 921 -22.93 10.67 -39.00
N PRO A 922 -24.21 11.00 -38.78
CA PRO A 922 -25.01 11.73 -39.75
C PRO A 922 -24.51 13.17 -39.91
N LYS A 923 -24.71 13.71 -41.11
CA LYS A 923 -24.27 15.06 -41.47
C LYS A 923 -24.94 16.11 -40.57
N ASP A 924 -24.18 17.12 -40.18
CA ASP A 924 -24.63 18.27 -39.36
C ASP A 924 -25.06 17.92 -37.92
N TYR A 925 -24.68 16.74 -37.40
CA TYR A 925 -24.86 16.40 -35.99
C TYR A 925 -23.98 17.26 -35.06
N SER A 926 -24.57 17.80 -33.98
CA SER A 926 -23.88 18.64 -32.99
C SER A 926 -24.22 18.24 -31.54
N PRO A 927 -23.24 18.24 -30.61
CA PRO A 927 -23.49 18.06 -29.18
C PRO A 927 -24.37 19.15 -28.54
N THR A 928 -24.67 20.25 -29.23
CA THR A 928 -25.59 21.30 -28.77
C THR A 928 -27.07 20.94 -28.92
N PHE A 929 -27.38 19.79 -29.53
CA PHE A 929 -28.74 19.30 -29.77
C PHE A 929 -29.43 18.72 -28.54
N TYR A 930 -28.69 18.49 -27.47
CA TYR A 930 -29.22 18.01 -26.21
C TYR A 930 -28.52 18.71 -25.05
N GLU A 931 -29.18 18.70 -23.90
CA GLU A 931 -28.62 19.12 -22.63
C GLU A 931 -28.72 17.98 -21.63
N LYS A 932 -27.73 17.83 -20.74
CA LYS A 932 -27.82 16.87 -19.64
C LYS A 932 -28.73 17.43 -18.57
N VAL A 933 -29.60 16.58 -18.04
CA VAL A 933 -30.54 16.95 -16.98
C VAL A 933 -30.26 16.17 -15.71
N GLN A 934 -30.72 16.71 -14.59
CA GLN A 934 -30.43 16.12 -13.29
C GLN A 934 -31.27 14.86 -13.07
N LEU A 935 -30.58 13.74 -12.80
CA LEU A 935 -31.17 12.47 -12.41
C LEU A 935 -30.69 12.08 -11.01
N LEU A 936 -31.62 11.68 -10.15
CA LEU A 936 -31.35 11.19 -8.81
C LEU A 936 -31.91 9.78 -8.63
N LEU A 937 -31.26 8.99 -7.79
CA LEU A 937 -31.74 7.66 -7.40
C LEU A 937 -32.30 7.70 -5.99
N SER A 938 -33.50 7.15 -5.79
CA SER A 938 -34.17 7.14 -4.49
C SER A 938 -34.52 5.73 -4.03
N ASP A 939 -34.33 5.48 -2.74
CA ASP A 939 -34.83 4.29 -2.02
C ASP A 939 -36.08 4.61 -1.19
N ARG A 940 -36.59 5.85 -1.23
CA ARG A 940 -37.70 6.30 -0.38
C ARG A 940 -39.08 5.82 -0.84
N PHE A 941 -39.21 5.52 -2.13
CA PHE A 941 -40.45 5.02 -2.72
C PHE A 941 -40.15 3.98 -3.78
N MET A 942 -41.16 3.19 -4.10
CA MET A 942 -41.10 2.10 -5.07
C MET A 942 -41.93 2.45 -6.30
N GLY A 943 -41.42 2.14 -7.48
CA GLY A 943 -42.21 2.16 -8.72
C GLY A 943 -42.70 0.77 -9.12
N PHE A 944 -43.55 0.71 -10.15
CA PHE A 944 -44.10 -0.52 -10.70
C PHE A 944 -43.89 -0.64 -12.23
N TYR A 945 -44.13 -1.83 -12.78
CA TYR A 945 -44.02 -2.10 -14.21
C TYR A 945 -45.37 -2.42 -14.85
N LEU A 946 -45.56 -1.94 -16.07
CA LEU A 946 -46.60 -2.44 -16.97
C LEU A 946 -45.94 -3.21 -18.12
N VAL A 947 -46.50 -4.35 -18.49
CA VAL A 947 -46.00 -5.24 -19.56
C VAL A 947 -47.16 -5.61 -20.48
N PRO A 948 -46.91 -6.16 -21.68
CA PRO A 948 -47.98 -6.54 -22.60
C PRO A 948 -48.90 -7.59 -21.95
N ASP A 949 -50.21 -7.42 -22.15
CA ASP A 949 -51.24 -8.35 -21.68
C ASP A 949 -51.18 -9.69 -22.44
N THR A 950 -50.87 -9.60 -23.73
CA THR A 950 -50.76 -10.68 -24.69
C THR A 950 -49.36 -10.70 -25.30
N GLY A 951 -48.73 -11.88 -25.29
CA GLY A 951 -47.39 -12.08 -25.82
C GLY A 951 -46.25 -11.62 -24.91
N SER A 952 -45.09 -11.40 -25.54
CA SER A 952 -43.83 -11.02 -24.91
C SER A 952 -43.59 -9.52 -25.06
N TRP A 953 -42.76 -8.91 -24.20
CA TRP A 953 -42.21 -7.58 -24.51
C TRP A 953 -40.99 -7.67 -25.45
N ASN A 954 -40.21 -8.76 -25.40
CA ASN A 954 -39.04 -8.96 -26.24
C ASN A 954 -39.36 -9.81 -27.49
N TYR A 955 -39.15 -9.24 -28.68
CA TYR A 955 -39.35 -9.88 -29.98
C TYR A 955 -38.03 -10.18 -30.72
N ASN A 956 -36.87 -10.09 -30.08
CA ASN A 956 -35.59 -10.36 -30.75
C ASN A 956 -35.46 -11.78 -31.33
N PHE A 957 -36.12 -12.78 -30.74
CA PHE A 957 -36.20 -14.15 -31.28
C PHE A 957 -37.52 -14.42 -32.03
N MET A 958 -38.37 -13.40 -32.18
CA MET A 958 -39.68 -13.49 -32.83
C MET A 958 -39.89 -12.29 -33.76
N GLY A 959 -38.83 -11.82 -34.42
CA GLY A 959 -38.83 -10.53 -35.15
C GLY A 959 -39.93 -10.42 -36.21
N VAL A 960 -40.27 -11.54 -36.86
CA VAL A 960 -41.35 -11.61 -37.87
C VAL A 960 -42.73 -11.28 -37.30
N LYS A 961 -42.94 -11.47 -35.99
CA LYS A 961 -44.21 -11.16 -35.31
C LYS A 961 -44.33 -9.70 -34.87
N HIS A 962 -43.25 -8.91 -34.96
CA HIS A 962 -43.27 -7.51 -34.56
C HIS A 962 -43.58 -6.61 -35.78
N SER A 963 -44.53 -5.69 -35.63
CA SER A 963 -44.85 -4.68 -36.64
C SER A 963 -44.85 -3.28 -36.02
N PRO A 964 -44.31 -2.23 -36.67
CA PRO A 964 -44.38 -0.86 -36.18
C PRO A 964 -45.82 -0.38 -35.93
N SER A 965 -46.80 -0.86 -36.70
CA SER A 965 -48.21 -0.48 -36.57
C SER A 965 -49.02 -1.36 -35.61
N MET A 966 -48.37 -2.29 -34.88
CA MET A 966 -49.07 -3.19 -33.97
C MET A 966 -49.69 -2.44 -32.78
N ARG A 967 -50.86 -2.90 -32.35
CA ARG A 967 -51.50 -2.47 -31.08
C ARG A 967 -51.25 -3.52 -30.01
N TYR A 968 -51.16 -3.08 -28.76
CA TYR A 968 -50.93 -3.95 -27.60
C TYR A 968 -51.73 -3.45 -26.40
N GLY A 969 -52.26 -4.38 -25.60
CA GLY A 969 -52.80 -4.08 -24.29
C GLY A 969 -51.73 -4.21 -23.22
N LEU A 970 -52.02 -3.72 -22.01
CA LEU A 970 -51.08 -3.72 -20.89
C LEU A 970 -51.69 -4.37 -19.66
N ARG A 971 -50.83 -4.95 -18.82
CA ARG A 971 -51.18 -5.45 -17.49
C ARG A 971 -50.10 -5.12 -16.47
N LEU A 972 -50.51 -5.03 -15.20
CA LEU A 972 -49.60 -4.88 -14.07
C LEU A 972 -48.86 -6.20 -13.81
N ALA A 973 -47.59 -6.27 -14.20
CA ALA A 973 -46.71 -7.39 -13.87
C ALA A 973 -45.23 -6.99 -14.04
N ASN A 974 -44.34 -7.77 -13.42
CA ASN A 974 -42.90 -7.58 -13.59
C ASN A 974 -42.42 -8.15 -14.93
N PRO A 975 -41.52 -7.45 -15.65
CA PRO A 975 -40.94 -7.95 -16.89
C PRO A 975 -40.08 -9.19 -16.64
N ARG A 976 -40.18 -10.14 -17.57
CA ARG A 976 -39.33 -11.34 -17.65
C ARG A 976 -37.96 -10.96 -18.22
N GLU A 977 -36.95 -11.75 -17.91
CA GLU A 977 -35.57 -11.54 -18.38
C GLU A 977 -35.44 -11.70 -19.90
N PHE A 978 -34.43 -11.06 -20.52
CA PHE A 978 -34.25 -11.05 -21.98
C PHE A 978 -34.34 -12.45 -22.62
N TYR A 979 -33.71 -13.46 -22.01
CA TYR A 979 -33.67 -14.85 -22.49
C TYR A 979 -34.71 -15.77 -21.84
N ALA A 980 -35.81 -15.24 -21.29
CA ALA A 980 -36.91 -16.05 -20.77
C ALA A 980 -37.50 -16.97 -21.86
N ASP A 981 -38.03 -18.11 -21.45
CA ASP A 981 -38.71 -19.11 -22.29
C ASP A 981 -39.78 -18.49 -23.22
N VAL A 982 -40.64 -17.65 -22.66
CA VAL A 982 -41.71 -16.93 -23.37
C VAL A 982 -41.22 -16.02 -24.50
N HIS A 983 -39.96 -15.60 -24.49
CA HIS A 983 -39.38 -14.73 -25.52
C HIS A 983 -38.81 -15.51 -26.71
N ARG A 984 -38.64 -16.83 -26.58
CA ARG A 984 -37.95 -17.69 -27.55
C ARG A 984 -38.62 -19.06 -27.74
N PRO A 985 -39.93 -19.11 -28.06
CA PRO A 985 -40.68 -20.35 -28.16
C PRO A 985 -40.17 -21.29 -29.25
N ALA A 986 -39.60 -20.77 -30.35
CA ALA A 986 -39.08 -21.59 -31.45
C ALA A 986 -38.00 -22.58 -30.99
N HIS A 987 -37.09 -22.16 -30.09
CA HIS A 987 -36.04 -23.04 -29.58
C HIS A 987 -36.57 -24.22 -28.76
N PHE A 988 -37.75 -24.10 -28.14
CA PHE A 988 -38.38 -25.16 -27.35
C PHE A 988 -39.28 -26.04 -28.23
N LEU A 989 -39.93 -25.46 -29.24
CA LEU A 989 -40.74 -26.20 -30.21
C LEU A 989 -39.88 -27.10 -31.11
N GLU A 990 -38.70 -26.65 -31.53
CA GLU A 990 -37.73 -27.49 -32.25
C GLU A 990 -37.30 -28.72 -31.43
N PHE A 991 -37.21 -28.57 -30.10
CA PHE A 991 -36.89 -29.65 -29.18
C PHE A 991 -38.05 -30.65 -29.04
N ALA A 992 -39.30 -30.17 -28.99
CA ALA A 992 -40.48 -31.02 -28.91
C ALA A 992 -40.67 -31.87 -30.19
N THR A 993 -40.39 -31.31 -31.37
CA THR A 993 -40.44 -32.05 -32.63
C THR A 993 -39.35 -33.12 -32.79
N LEU A 994 -38.28 -33.04 -31.99
CA LEU A 994 -37.23 -34.07 -31.95
C LEU A 994 -37.63 -35.28 -31.09
N GLU A 995 -38.49 -35.10 -30.08
CA GLU A 995 -39.03 -36.21 -29.26
C GLU A 995 -40.09 -37.03 -30.01
N ASP A 996 -40.84 -36.44 -30.94
CA ASP A 996 -41.85 -37.14 -31.75
C ASP A 996 -41.24 -38.07 -32.84
N ALA A 997 -39.91 -38.06 -33.02
CA ALA A 997 -39.21 -38.83 -34.06
C ALA A 997 -38.66 -40.19 -33.60
N ASP A 998 -38.87 -40.59 -32.34
CA ASP A 998 -38.34 -41.86 -31.80
C ASP A 998 -39.46 -42.83 -31.36
N PRO A 999 -39.86 -43.80 -32.19
CA PRO A 999 -40.79 -44.86 -31.78
C PRO A 999 -40.02 -46.03 -31.13
N GLY A 1000 -40.05 -46.11 -29.79
CA GLY A 1000 -39.65 -47.27 -28.96
C GLY A 1000 -38.29 -47.09 -28.30
N VAL A 1001 -38.08 -47.42 -27.01
CA VAL A 1001 -38.35 -48.70 -26.33
C VAL A 1001 -38.52 -48.46 -24.82
N ASP A 1002 -39.40 -49.24 -24.17
CA ASP A 1002 -39.68 -49.37 -22.72
C ASP A 1002 -38.85 -48.48 -21.76
N VAL A 1003 -39.47 -47.41 -21.25
CA VAL A 1003 -38.99 -46.71 -20.07
C VAL A 1003 -39.70 -47.30 -18.85
N GLU A 1004 -39.07 -48.30 -18.22
CA GLU A 1004 -39.45 -48.73 -16.87
C GLU A 1004 -39.27 -47.55 -15.90
N ASN A 1005 -40.39 -46.99 -15.44
CA ASN A 1005 -40.40 -45.95 -14.43
C ASN A 1005 -40.50 -46.58 -13.03
N HIS A 1006 -39.36 -46.84 -12.40
CA HIS A 1006 -39.29 -47.40 -11.04
C HIS A 1006 -39.45 -46.37 -9.91
N PHE A 1007 -39.92 -45.16 -10.20
CA PHE A 1007 -40.26 -44.18 -9.18
C PHE A 1007 -41.56 -43.45 -9.53
N THR A 1008 -42.67 -44.01 -9.08
CA THR A 1008 -43.86 -43.23 -8.68
C THR A 1008 -43.94 -43.20 -7.17
#